data_AF-A0A228IB55-F1
#
_entry.id   AF-A0A228IB55-F1
#
_cell.length_a   1.000
_cell.length_b   1.000
_cell.length_c   1.000
_cell.angle_alpha   90.00
_cell.angle_beta   90.00
_cell.angle_gamma   90.00
#
_symmetry.space_group_name_H-M   'P 1'
#
loop_
_entity.id
_entity.type
_entity.pdbx_description
1 polymer ?
#
loop_
_entity_poly.entity_id
_entity_poly.type
_entity_poly.pdbx_seq_one_letter_code
_entity_poly.pdbx_strand_id
1 'polypeptide(L)'
;MAQAPAFGAGAVPLRAAVDDALRNARLKLEQHDFAGAGRLYEGVLAMMPDHVEALHLLGCAHLLRGEPARAEPLIARSMQLGLNQPWNFANHAAALTGAGRHREALDAAAQALARDPGHAPAYAARGDALHALGRHGEAVGAYDLALTREPGRAVSWVRRGEALRAIGRPADALISIERALRIDPDDPAALAERGHALRALGRGEEALHCFQLAMVVRGKIPDLVYACGYVLIELGRPAEALACLDEALARMPDDMQLLFVSCVALDLLHLRDELLKRSDRLLARDRDNVGAWVGRGNALLGLRRHEEAAHAYGEALARAPADFDALRNRAGALRAFGAFDEALAHYDRALEARGPHAEVLCNRAIALQLLGRYDDALASYAAAAGAPGRTAQEIYTRAVARQQLGDHEAALVDFALACGRDPNHGVARRSEAFCRLVLGDFDAGWRQHEARWDAADVTLHRRHADRPQWTGDDPLAGRTLLLHAEQGFGDTLQFCRYASLAHARGATVLIDAPAPLAELLGTLRGVSRVVADGQPAPTFDFHCPMMSLPFAFRTTLDTVPSDVPYLHADPQRRAAWIERLDAVAPPQRLRVGLAWSGNPEHANDENRSMTFAALAPLVALDATFVSLQVEVRPRDAEAFEASGVLSFEAELKDFAETAALVDTLDLVIAVDTSVVHLAGALGRPVWVMLPRVPDWRWLLERDDSPWYPSATLFRQGLPGDWPALVGRVTEALAARIRTHRATA
;
A
#
# COMPACT_ATOMS: atom_id res chain seq x y z
N MET A 1 -38.57 -31.20 93.69
CA MET A 1 -38.48 -29.78 93.31
C MET A 1 -37.01 -29.44 93.10
N ALA A 2 -36.62 -29.07 91.87
CA ALA A 2 -35.68 -27.98 91.53
C ALA A 2 -35.19 -28.16 90.07
N GLN A 3 -35.97 -27.52 89.18
CA GLN A 3 -35.72 -26.97 87.84
C GLN A 3 -34.44 -27.32 87.04
N ALA A 4 -34.69 -27.71 85.78
CA ALA A 4 -33.77 -27.63 84.65
C ALA A 4 -33.49 -26.17 84.23
N PRO A 5 -32.29 -25.82 83.72
CA PRO A 5 -32.08 -24.61 82.96
C PRO A 5 -32.36 -24.84 81.47
N ALA A 6 -33.12 -23.91 80.90
CA ALA A 6 -33.56 -23.89 79.51
C ALA A 6 -32.42 -23.59 78.53
N PHE A 7 -32.24 -24.45 77.53
CA PHE A 7 -31.62 -24.10 76.25
C PHE A 7 -32.72 -23.60 75.31
N GLY A 8 -32.80 -22.29 75.04
CA GLY A 8 -33.72 -21.77 74.04
C GLY A 8 -34.02 -20.28 74.18
N ALA A 9 -33.20 -19.43 73.52
CA ALA A 9 -33.59 -18.06 73.16
C ALA A 9 -32.63 -17.41 72.13
N GLY A 10 -31.34 -17.78 72.07
CA GLY A 10 -30.34 -17.14 71.20
C GLY A 10 -30.16 -17.72 69.78
N ALA A 11 -30.62 -18.96 69.51
CA ALA A 11 -30.41 -19.63 68.22
C ALA A 11 -31.51 -19.36 67.17
N VAL A 12 -32.70 -18.95 67.61
CA VAL A 12 -33.86 -18.66 66.74
C VAL A 12 -33.67 -17.35 65.94
N PRO A 13 -33.12 -16.25 66.49
CA PRO A 13 -32.89 -15.01 65.75
C PRO A 13 -31.83 -15.15 64.66
N LEU A 14 -30.75 -15.91 64.93
CA LEU A 14 -29.64 -16.13 64.01
C LEU A 14 -30.09 -16.94 62.78
N ARG A 15 -30.82 -18.04 63.01
CA ARG A 15 -31.36 -18.89 61.95
C ARG A 15 -32.35 -18.12 61.06
N ALA A 16 -33.24 -17.35 61.66
CA ALA A 16 -34.19 -16.51 60.92
C ALA A 16 -33.47 -15.44 60.08
N ALA A 17 -32.41 -14.82 60.60
CA ALA A 17 -31.61 -13.84 59.87
C ALA A 17 -30.85 -14.45 58.70
N VAL A 18 -30.28 -15.65 58.86
CA VAL A 18 -29.63 -16.39 57.77
C VAL A 18 -30.63 -16.78 56.69
N ASP A 19 -31.78 -17.34 57.08
CA ASP A 19 -32.81 -17.75 56.12
C ASP A 19 -33.31 -16.55 55.31
N ASP A 20 -33.42 -15.38 55.94
CA ASP A 20 -33.78 -14.13 55.27
C ASP A 20 -32.68 -13.64 54.31
N ALA A 21 -31.42 -13.66 54.75
CA ALA A 21 -30.29 -13.29 53.90
C ALA A 21 -30.17 -14.21 52.67
N LEU A 22 -30.37 -15.52 52.82
CA LEU A 22 -30.35 -16.48 51.72
C LEU A 22 -31.52 -16.27 50.74
N ARG A 23 -32.72 -15.96 51.24
CA ARG A 23 -33.86 -15.61 50.38
C ARG A 23 -33.59 -14.34 49.58
N ASN A 24 -33.11 -13.29 50.25
CA ASN A 24 -32.76 -12.03 49.60
C ASN A 24 -31.63 -12.21 48.58
N ALA A 25 -30.62 -13.03 48.88
CA ALA A 25 -29.53 -13.33 47.96
C ALA A 25 -30.02 -14.04 46.68
N ARG A 26 -30.97 -14.99 46.81
CA ARG A 26 -31.59 -15.64 45.64
C ARG A 26 -32.40 -14.66 44.80
N LEU A 27 -33.20 -13.80 45.43
CA LEU A 27 -33.94 -12.75 44.72
C LEU A 27 -32.97 -11.82 43.95
N LYS A 28 -31.82 -11.52 44.53
CA LYS A 28 -30.77 -10.75 43.83
C LYS A 28 -30.16 -11.50 42.66
N LEU A 29 -29.95 -12.82 42.76
CA LEU A 29 -29.53 -13.65 41.62
C LEU A 29 -30.57 -13.65 40.50
N GLU A 30 -31.86 -13.79 40.83
CA GLU A 30 -32.97 -13.74 39.86
C GLU A 30 -33.07 -12.36 39.17
N GLN A 31 -32.72 -11.29 39.89
CA GLN A 31 -32.63 -9.94 39.35
C GLN A 31 -31.32 -9.66 38.58
N HIS A 32 -30.45 -10.68 38.40
CA HIS A 32 -29.11 -10.55 37.83
C HIS A 32 -28.18 -9.56 38.59
N ASP A 33 -28.51 -9.21 39.84
CA ASP A 33 -27.64 -8.45 40.75
C ASP A 33 -26.66 -9.40 41.46
N PHE A 34 -25.72 -9.93 40.69
CA PHE A 34 -24.73 -10.89 41.19
C PHE A 34 -23.81 -10.30 42.26
N ALA A 35 -23.56 -8.99 42.21
CA ALA A 35 -22.75 -8.30 43.21
C ALA A 35 -23.50 -8.15 44.54
N GLY A 36 -24.78 -7.79 44.49
CA GLY A 36 -25.67 -7.75 45.66
C GLY A 36 -25.87 -9.14 46.27
N ALA A 37 -26.11 -10.15 45.43
CA ALA A 37 -26.20 -11.54 45.87
C ALA A 37 -24.91 -12.00 46.56
N GLY A 38 -23.75 -11.71 45.95
CA GLY A 38 -22.44 -12.05 46.50
C GLY A 38 -22.21 -11.48 47.90
N ARG A 39 -22.49 -10.19 48.11
CA ARG A 39 -22.37 -9.55 49.44
C ARG A 39 -23.25 -10.21 50.50
N LEU A 40 -24.46 -10.63 50.12
CA LEU A 40 -25.37 -11.31 51.04
C LEU A 40 -24.87 -12.71 51.41
N TYR A 41 -24.33 -13.47 50.44
CA TYR A 41 -23.69 -14.76 50.73
C TYR A 41 -22.42 -14.61 51.57
N GLU A 42 -21.58 -13.59 51.32
CA GLU A 42 -20.43 -13.26 52.16
C GLU A 42 -20.86 -12.97 53.62
N GLY A 43 -21.96 -12.23 53.81
CA GLY A 43 -22.53 -11.99 55.13
C GLY A 43 -22.99 -13.28 55.83
N VAL A 44 -23.63 -14.19 55.11
CA VAL A 44 -24.00 -15.52 55.65
C VAL A 44 -22.75 -16.31 56.05
N LEU A 45 -21.70 -16.27 55.24
CA LEU A 45 -20.44 -16.99 55.51
C LEU A 45 -19.62 -16.36 56.64
N ALA A 46 -19.75 -15.06 56.90
CA ALA A 46 -19.14 -14.43 58.07
C ALA A 46 -19.75 -14.96 59.38
N MET A 47 -21.03 -15.32 59.36
CA MET A 47 -21.76 -15.86 60.51
C MET A 47 -21.65 -17.39 60.61
N MET A 48 -21.59 -18.05 59.46
CA MET A 48 -21.50 -19.51 59.34
C MET A 48 -20.52 -19.89 58.19
N PRO A 49 -19.20 -19.97 58.48
CA PRO A 49 -18.16 -20.15 57.45
C PRO A 49 -18.29 -21.41 56.60
N ASP A 50 -18.91 -22.46 57.13
CA ASP A 50 -19.11 -23.74 56.45
C ASP A 50 -20.55 -23.92 55.94
N HIS A 51 -21.31 -22.83 55.77
CA HIS A 51 -22.65 -22.90 55.19
C HIS A 51 -22.58 -23.31 53.71
N VAL A 52 -22.82 -24.60 53.48
CA VAL A 52 -22.61 -25.31 52.22
C VAL A 52 -23.26 -24.63 51.01
N GLU A 53 -24.53 -24.24 51.13
CA GLU A 53 -25.26 -23.60 50.03
C GLU A 53 -24.75 -22.18 49.74
N ALA A 54 -24.35 -21.43 50.77
CA ALA A 54 -23.84 -20.07 50.60
C ALA A 54 -22.46 -20.08 49.93
N LEU A 55 -21.60 -21.04 50.29
CA LEU A 55 -20.32 -21.27 49.62
C LEU A 55 -20.53 -21.53 48.12
N HIS A 56 -21.44 -22.46 47.79
CA HIS A 56 -21.68 -22.82 46.39
C HIS A 56 -22.25 -21.66 45.58
N LEU A 57 -23.28 -20.99 46.10
CA LEU A 57 -23.96 -19.90 45.39
C LEU A 57 -23.10 -18.63 45.30
N LEU A 58 -22.25 -18.34 46.30
CA LEU A 58 -21.24 -17.29 46.17
C LEU A 58 -20.24 -17.62 45.05
N GLY A 59 -19.80 -18.88 44.97
CA GLY A 59 -18.97 -19.35 43.87
C GLY A 59 -19.63 -19.16 42.50
N CYS A 60 -20.91 -19.54 42.36
CA CYS A 60 -21.68 -19.28 41.13
C CYS A 60 -21.81 -17.79 40.82
N ALA A 61 -22.02 -16.93 41.83
CA ALA A 61 -22.07 -15.48 41.63
C ALA A 61 -20.73 -14.92 41.12
N HIS A 62 -19.59 -15.43 41.62
CA HIS A 62 -18.28 -15.10 41.08
C HIS A 62 -18.10 -15.57 39.63
N LEU A 63 -18.58 -16.77 39.26
CA LEU A 63 -18.55 -17.23 37.86
C LEU A 63 -19.32 -16.30 36.93
N LEU A 64 -20.55 -15.93 37.31
CA LEU A 64 -21.41 -15.04 36.53
C LEU A 64 -20.83 -13.63 36.38
N ARG A 65 -19.91 -13.25 37.27
CA ARG A 65 -19.14 -12.00 37.20
C ARG A 65 -17.82 -12.11 36.45
N GLY A 66 -17.48 -13.29 35.94
CA GLY A 66 -16.20 -13.53 35.25
C GLY A 66 -15.00 -13.66 36.19
N GLU A 67 -15.21 -14.10 37.43
CA GLU A 67 -14.17 -14.27 38.46
C GLU A 67 -13.91 -15.76 38.80
N PRO A 68 -13.53 -16.62 37.83
CA PRO A 68 -13.47 -18.08 38.04
C PRO A 68 -12.42 -18.52 39.07
N ALA A 69 -11.31 -17.79 39.19
CA ALA A 69 -10.27 -18.06 40.19
C ALA A 69 -10.77 -17.86 41.64
N ARG A 70 -11.77 -17.00 41.85
CA ARG A 70 -12.44 -16.83 43.15
C ARG A 70 -13.56 -17.84 43.35
N ALA A 71 -14.24 -18.20 42.28
CA ALA A 71 -15.35 -19.15 42.32
C ALA A 71 -14.91 -20.58 42.66
N GLU A 72 -13.83 -21.06 42.04
CA GLU A 72 -13.39 -22.45 42.15
C GLU A 72 -13.19 -22.92 43.60
N PRO A 73 -12.41 -22.24 44.47
CA PRO A 73 -12.18 -22.72 45.83
C PRO A 73 -13.46 -22.74 46.69
N LEU A 74 -14.41 -21.83 46.43
CA LEU A 74 -15.68 -21.78 47.14
C LEU A 74 -16.58 -22.98 46.75
N ILE A 75 -16.66 -23.27 45.45
CA ILE A 75 -17.41 -24.42 44.93
C ILE A 75 -16.77 -25.72 45.42
N ALA A 76 -15.44 -25.86 45.32
CA ALA A 76 -14.72 -27.03 45.80
C ALA A 76 -14.93 -27.27 47.30
N ARG A 77 -14.88 -26.22 48.13
CA ARG A 77 -15.16 -26.33 49.57
C ARG A 77 -16.61 -26.75 49.85
N SER A 78 -17.59 -26.23 49.12
CA SER A 78 -18.99 -26.67 49.27
C SER A 78 -19.18 -28.16 48.99
N MET A 79 -18.43 -28.70 48.02
CA MET A 79 -18.47 -30.11 47.64
C MET A 79 -17.76 -31.01 48.65
N GLN A 80 -16.64 -30.56 49.23
CA GLN A 80 -15.98 -31.24 50.35
C GLN A 80 -16.89 -31.37 51.58
N LEU A 81 -17.78 -30.39 51.79
CA LEU A 81 -18.79 -30.39 52.86
C LEU A 81 -20.07 -31.16 52.50
N GLY A 82 -20.09 -31.89 51.38
CA GLY A 82 -21.12 -32.87 51.04
C GLY A 82 -22.07 -32.48 49.90
N LEU A 83 -21.94 -31.29 49.30
CA LEU A 83 -22.81 -30.86 48.19
C LEU A 83 -22.36 -31.44 46.85
N ASN A 84 -22.60 -32.73 46.66
CA ASN A 84 -22.09 -33.51 45.53
C ASN A 84 -23.19 -33.95 44.55
N GLN A 85 -24.04 -33.01 44.11
CA GLN A 85 -25.04 -33.26 43.05
C GLN A 85 -24.44 -33.00 41.65
N PRO A 86 -25.02 -33.57 40.57
CA PRO A 86 -24.50 -33.41 39.20
C PRO A 86 -24.26 -31.95 38.80
N TRP A 87 -25.18 -31.05 39.16
CA TRP A 87 -25.07 -29.61 38.86
C TRP A 87 -23.92 -28.93 39.62
N ASN A 88 -23.53 -29.42 40.81
CA ASN A 88 -22.37 -28.89 41.53
C ASN A 88 -21.07 -29.22 40.80
N PHE A 89 -20.93 -30.47 40.34
CA PHE A 89 -19.79 -30.91 39.54
C PHE A 89 -19.72 -30.17 38.20
N ALA A 90 -20.86 -29.91 37.56
CA ALA A 90 -20.91 -29.11 36.33
C ALA A 90 -20.48 -27.64 36.56
N ASN A 91 -20.93 -27.02 37.66
CA ASN A 91 -20.49 -25.67 38.03
C ASN A 91 -19.00 -25.64 38.42
N HIS A 92 -18.50 -26.68 39.08
CA HIS A 92 -17.07 -26.82 39.38
C HIS A 92 -16.25 -26.97 38.11
N ALA A 93 -16.71 -27.79 37.15
CA ALA A 93 -16.09 -27.90 35.84
C ALA A 93 -16.03 -26.55 35.11
N ALA A 94 -17.10 -25.76 35.14
CA ALA A 94 -17.10 -24.41 34.57
C ALA A 94 -16.07 -23.49 35.27
N ALA A 95 -15.97 -23.56 36.60
CA ALA A 95 -14.98 -22.80 37.37
C ALA A 95 -13.54 -23.20 37.05
N LEU A 96 -13.28 -24.52 36.98
CA LEU A 96 -11.98 -25.07 36.62
C LEU A 96 -11.58 -24.69 35.20
N THR A 97 -12.50 -24.72 34.24
CA THR A 97 -12.25 -24.27 32.86
C THR A 97 -11.87 -22.79 32.85
N GLY A 98 -12.64 -21.93 33.52
CA GLY A 98 -12.33 -20.50 33.61
C GLY A 98 -11.02 -20.19 34.36
N ALA A 99 -10.60 -21.07 35.28
CA ALA A 99 -9.34 -20.94 36.01
C ALA A 99 -8.13 -21.57 35.29
N GLY A 100 -8.29 -22.06 34.05
CA GLY A 100 -7.19 -22.66 33.28
C GLY A 100 -6.90 -24.13 33.59
N ARG A 101 -7.65 -24.76 34.51
CA ARG A 101 -7.46 -26.15 34.96
C ARG A 101 -8.31 -27.12 34.13
N HIS A 102 -8.13 -27.09 32.81
CA HIS A 102 -9.03 -27.74 31.85
C HIS A 102 -9.11 -29.27 31.96
N ARG A 103 -8.03 -29.95 32.35
CA ARG A 103 -8.06 -31.41 32.55
C ARG A 103 -8.91 -31.80 33.75
N GLU A 104 -8.75 -31.09 34.87
CA GLU A 104 -9.56 -31.30 36.07
C GLU A 104 -11.03 -30.94 35.83
N ALA A 105 -11.29 -29.95 34.96
CA ALA A 105 -12.65 -29.64 34.51
C ALA A 105 -13.31 -30.82 33.77
N LEU A 106 -12.56 -31.57 32.95
CA LEU A 106 -13.07 -32.79 32.32
C LEU A 106 -13.40 -33.87 33.35
N ASP A 107 -12.56 -34.04 34.36
CA ASP A 107 -12.80 -35.00 35.44
C ASP A 107 -14.04 -34.63 36.24
N ALA A 108 -14.22 -33.36 36.59
CA ALA A 108 -15.42 -32.86 37.26
C ALA A 108 -16.67 -33.06 36.38
N ALA A 109 -16.61 -32.76 35.09
CA ALA A 109 -17.72 -33.02 34.17
C ALA A 109 -18.04 -34.52 34.04
N ALA A 110 -17.02 -35.40 34.03
CA ALA A 110 -17.21 -36.84 34.02
C ALA A 110 -17.87 -37.35 35.32
N GLN A 111 -17.50 -36.77 36.47
CA GLN A 111 -18.12 -37.09 37.76
C GLN A 111 -19.60 -36.65 37.84
N ALA A 112 -19.96 -35.55 37.18
CA ALA A 112 -21.34 -35.13 37.01
C ALA A 112 -22.13 -36.14 36.16
N LEU A 113 -21.58 -36.54 35.01
CA LEU A 113 -22.21 -37.48 34.07
C LEU A 113 -22.31 -38.91 34.62
N ALA A 114 -21.37 -39.33 35.47
CA ALA A 114 -21.44 -40.62 36.15
C ALA A 114 -22.64 -40.70 37.13
N ARG A 115 -23.05 -39.56 37.69
CA ARG A 115 -24.21 -39.45 38.60
C ARG A 115 -25.51 -39.27 37.84
N ASP A 116 -25.49 -38.46 36.78
CA ASP A 116 -26.63 -38.25 35.89
C ASP A 116 -26.17 -38.21 34.43
N PRO A 117 -26.28 -39.32 33.69
CA PRO A 117 -25.94 -39.38 32.26
C PRO A 117 -26.81 -38.49 31.37
N GLY A 118 -27.93 -37.95 31.88
CA GLY A 118 -28.83 -37.03 31.18
C GLY A 118 -28.53 -35.55 31.44
N HIS A 119 -27.52 -35.22 32.25
CA HIS A 119 -27.26 -33.86 32.70
C HIS A 119 -26.68 -32.97 31.59
N ALA A 120 -27.54 -32.22 30.89
CA ALA A 120 -27.14 -31.30 29.82
C ALA A 120 -26.05 -30.29 30.23
N PRO A 121 -26.08 -29.65 31.42
CA PRO A 121 -25.00 -28.77 31.85
C PRO A 121 -23.62 -29.42 31.93
N ALA A 122 -23.54 -30.69 32.30
CA ALA A 122 -22.25 -31.38 32.38
C ALA A 122 -21.67 -31.68 31.00
N TYR A 123 -22.50 -32.01 30.01
CA TYR A 123 -22.04 -32.12 28.62
C TYR A 123 -21.56 -30.78 28.07
N ALA A 124 -22.26 -29.68 28.38
CA ALA A 124 -21.84 -28.33 27.99
C ALA A 124 -20.49 -27.96 28.65
N ALA A 125 -20.34 -28.17 29.95
CA ALA A 125 -19.08 -27.91 30.68
C ALA A 125 -17.92 -28.79 30.17
N ARG A 126 -18.21 -30.05 29.80
CA ARG A 126 -17.24 -30.92 29.12
C ARG A 126 -16.83 -30.34 27.76
N GLY A 127 -17.78 -29.84 26.98
CA GLY A 127 -17.52 -29.15 25.72
C GLY A 127 -16.60 -27.95 25.90
N ASP A 128 -16.89 -27.10 26.87
CA ASP A 128 -16.08 -25.89 27.16
C ASP A 128 -14.63 -26.26 27.55
N ALA A 129 -14.47 -27.29 28.39
CA ALA A 129 -13.15 -27.80 28.76
C ALA A 129 -12.39 -28.41 27.56
N LEU A 130 -13.07 -29.16 26.69
CA LEU A 130 -12.48 -29.72 25.46
C LEU A 130 -12.08 -28.62 24.47
N HIS A 131 -12.91 -27.60 24.32
CA HIS A 131 -12.62 -26.44 23.47
C HIS A 131 -11.38 -25.68 23.96
N ALA A 132 -11.29 -25.43 25.28
CA ALA A 132 -10.12 -24.80 25.88
C ALA A 132 -8.83 -25.63 25.76
N LEU A 133 -8.95 -26.96 25.61
CA LEU A 133 -7.83 -27.87 25.31
C LEU A 133 -7.49 -27.95 23.80
N GLY A 134 -8.16 -27.19 22.93
CA GLY A 134 -7.99 -27.26 21.48
C GLY A 134 -8.61 -28.51 20.83
N ARG A 135 -9.36 -29.32 21.58
CA ARG A 135 -10.01 -30.56 21.10
C ARG A 135 -11.39 -30.24 20.52
N HIS A 136 -11.43 -29.32 19.56
CA HIS A 136 -12.66 -28.72 19.04
C HIS A 136 -13.64 -29.74 18.44
N GLY A 137 -13.16 -30.78 17.75
CA GLY A 137 -14.03 -31.83 17.20
C GLY A 137 -14.78 -32.62 18.28
N GLU A 138 -14.11 -32.94 19.39
CA GLU A 138 -14.74 -33.59 20.54
C GLU A 138 -15.65 -32.64 21.31
N ALA A 139 -15.29 -31.35 21.38
CA ALA A 139 -16.12 -30.31 21.97
C ALA A 139 -17.48 -30.22 21.24
N VAL A 140 -17.48 -30.23 19.91
CA VAL A 140 -18.73 -30.28 19.10
C VAL A 140 -19.60 -31.47 19.49
N GLY A 141 -19.00 -32.66 19.62
CA GLY A 141 -19.74 -33.86 20.06
C GLY A 141 -20.32 -33.74 21.47
N ALA A 142 -19.59 -33.12 22.40
CA ALA A 142 -20.11 -32.84 23.74
C ALA A 142 -21.26 -31.83 23.72
N TYR A 143 -21.17 -30.77 22.92
CA TYR A 143 -22.27 -29.82 22.74
C TYR A 143 -23.49 -30.45 22.06
N ASP A 144 -23.30 -31.33 21.07
CA ASP A 144 -24.40 -32.09 20.45
C ASP A 144 -25.17 -32.91 21.48
N LEU A 145 -24.46 -33.56 22.41
CA LEU A 145 -25.08 -34.29 23.51
C LEU A 145 -25.83 -33.36 24.47
N ALA A 146 -25.25 -32.19 24.81
CA ALA A 146 -25.93 -31.19 25.63
C ALA A 146 -27.25 -30.72 24.99
N LEU A 147 -27.19 -30.38 23.69
CA LEU A 147 -28.30 -29.82 22.92
C LEU A 147 -29.38 -30.86 22.57
N THR A 148 -29.01 -32.14 22.48
CA THR A 148 -29.98 -33.23 22.35
C THR A 148 -30.85 -33.35 23.60
N ARG A 149 -30.28 -33.08 24.78
CA ARG A 149 -30.99 -33.13 26.06
C ARG A 149 -31.75 -31.85 26.35
N GLU A 150 -31.17 -30.70 26.02
CA GLU A 150 -31.76 -29.39 26.27
C GLU A 150 -31.59 -28.48 25.03
N PRO A 151 -32.52 -28.54 24.05
CA PRO A 151 -32.41 -27.75 22.81
C PRO A 151 -32.51 -26.24 23.01
N GLY A 152 -33.11 -25.77 24.12
CA GLY A 152 -33.29 -24.35 24.44
C GLY A 152 -32.05 -23.65 24.99
N ARG A 153 -30.90 -24.34 25.05
CA ARG A 153 -29.69 -23.83 25.67
C ARG A 153 -28.88 -22.97 24.71
N ALA A 154 -29.27 -21.70 24.54
CA ALA A 154 -28.69 -20.75 23.60
C ALA A 154 -27.15 -20.69 23.65
N VAL A 155 -26.57 -20.60 24.85
CA VAL A 155 -25.10 -20.56 25.05
C VAL A 155 -24.41 -21.79 24.44
N SER A 156 -24.99 -22.98 24.54
CA SER A 156 -24.42 -24.20 23.96
C SER A 156 -24.48 -24.20 22.43
N TRP A 157 -25.49 -23.56 21.82
CA TRP A 157 -25.52 -23.34 20.37
C TRP A 157 -24.41 -22.39 19.91
N VAL A 158 -24.15 -21.31 20.65
CA VAL A 158 -23.04 -20.36 20.37
C VAL A 158 -21.68 -21.07 20.48
N ARG A 159 -21.42 -21.77 21.59
CA ARG A 159 -20.16 -22.48 21.82
C ARG A 159 -19.91 -23.60 20.82
N ARG A 160 -20.97 -24.30 20.40
CA ARG A 160 -20.90 -25.26 19.29
C ARG A 160 -20.51 -24.58 17.98
N GLY A 161 -21.07 -23.41 17.70
CA GLY A 161 -20.71 -22.61 16.52
C GLY A 161 -19.25 -22.17 16.53
N GLU A 162 -18.76 -21.68 17.66
CA GLU A 162 -17.35 -21.33 17.88
C GLU A 162 -16.42 -22.52 17.60
N ALA A 163 -16.71 -23.69 18.16
CA ALA A 163 -15.94 -24.92 17.94
C ALA A 163 -15.99 -25.41 16.47
N LEU A 164 -17.15 -25.29 15.80
CA LEU A 164 -17.30 -25.62 14.38
C LEU A 164 -16.46 -24.70 13.48
N ARG A 165 -16.43 -23.39 13.78
CA ARG A 165 -15.57 -22.44 13.07
C ARG A 165 -14.09 -22.78 13.26
N ALA A 166 -13.68 -23.16 14.46
CA ALA A 166 -12.30 -23.56 14.76
C ALA A 166 -11.83 -24.80 13.97
N ILE A 167 -12.74 -25.71 13.61
CA ILE A 167 -12.42 -26.88 12.75
C ILE A 167 -12.67 -26.63 11.24
N GLY A 168 -12.82 -25.37 10.83
CA GLY A 168 -12.98 -25.01 9.41
C GLY A 168 -14.37 -25.30 8.83
N ARG A 169 -15.42 -25.35 9.67
CA ARG A 169 -16.81 -25.55 9.25
C ARG A 169 -17.70 -24.32 9.51
N PRO A 170 -17.40 -23.15 8.92
CA PRO A 170 -18.10 -21.89 9.23
C PRO A 170 -19.58 -21.89 8.79
N ALA A 171 -19.96 -22.66 7.75
CA ALA A 171 -21.37 -22.80 7.36
C ALA A 171 -22.22 -23.52 8.43
N ASP A 172 -21.69 -24.60 9.02
CA ASP A 172 -22.36 -25.31 10.11
C ASP A 172 -22.37 -24.49 11.42
N ALA A 173 -21.31 -23.69 11.62
CA ALA A 173 -21.26 -22.74 12.72
C ALA A 173 -22.43 -21.74 12.62
N LEU A 174 -22.65 -21.18 11.43
CA LEU A 174 -23.73 -20.22 11.19
C LEU A 174 -25.11 -20.81 11.52
N ILE A 175 -25.39 -22.05 11.13
CA ILE A 175 -26.65 -22.75 11.47
C ILE A 175 -26.84 -22.87 12.99
N SER A 176 -25.74 -23.15 13.72
CA SER A 176 -25.78 -23.25 15.18
C SER A 176 -26.07 -21.89 15.81
N ILE A 177 -25.40 -20.84 15.32
CA ILE A 177 -25.56 -19.47 15.83
C ILE A 177 -26.96 -18.92 15.52
N GLU A 178 -27.55 -19.23 14.35
CA GLU A 178 -28.93 -18.88 14.02
C GLU A 178 -29.97 -19.59 14.92
N ARG A 179 -29.62 -20.75 15.49
CA ARG A 179 -30.46 -21.38 16.53
C ARG A 179 -30.34 -20.64 17.86
N ALA A 180 -29.14 -20.19 18.24
CA ALA A 180 -28.95 -19.37 19.43
C ALA A 180 -29.73 -18.05 19.32
N LEU A 181 -29.60 -17.34 18.20
CA LEU A 181 -30.28 -16.06 17.95
C LEU A 181 -31.81 -16.17 17.81
N ARG A 182 -32.35 -17.37 17.52
CA ARG A 182 -33.80 -17.61 17.61
C ARG A 182 -34.31 -17.72 19.03
N ILE A 183 -33.45 -18.12 19.97
CA ILE A 183 -33.78 -18.21 21.39
C ILE A 183 -33.57 -16.84 22.05
N ASP A 184 -32.47 -16.18 21.75
CA ASP A 184 -32.13 -14.83 22.22
C ASP A 184 -31.59 -13.98 21.06
N PRO A 185 -32.44 -13.15 20.41
CA PRO A 185 -32.05 -12.34 19.25
C PRO A 185 -30.98 -11.29 19.53
N ASP A 186 -30.87 -10.84 20.79
CA ASP A 186 -30.00 -9.73 21.18
C ASP A 186 -28.71 -10.20 21.86
N ASP A 187 -28.43 -11.52 21.90
CA ASP A 187 -27.20 -12.06 22.50
C ASP A 187 -25.96 -11.52 21.78
N PRO A 188 -25.15 -10.65 22.43
CA PRO A 188 -23.99 -10.04 21.78
C PRO A 188 -22.88 -11.06 21.46
N ALA A 189 -22.78 -12.17 22.21
CA ALA A 189 -21.83 -13.22 21.91
C ALA A 189 -22.25 -14.01 20.66
N ALA A 190 -23.54 -14.31 20.53
CA ALA A 190 -24.08 -14.94 19.33
C ALA A 190 -23.94 -14.04 18.09
N LEU A 191 -24.20 -12.73 18.21
CA LEU A 191 -23.99 -11.76 17.14
C LEU A 191 -22.52 -11.67 16.71
N ALA A 192 -21.58 -11.63 17.66
CA ALA A 192 -20.16 -11.62 17.37
C ALA A 192 -19.70 -12.90 16.65
N GLU A 193 -20.08 -14.08 17.15
CA GLU A 193 -19.75 -15.35 16.48
C GLU A 193 -20.41 -15.46 15.10
N ARG A 194 -21.62 -14.91 14.90
CA ARG A 194 -22.23 -14.80 13.57
C ARG A 194 -21.35 -14.01 12.63
N GLY A 195 -20.83 -12.87 13.08
CA GLY A 195 -19.89 -12.05 12.33
C GLY A 195 -18.63 -12.82 11.95
N HIS A 196 -18.03 -13.54 12.91
CA HIS A 196 -16.84 -14.35 12.64
C HIS A 196 -17.09 -15.47 11.62
N ALA A 197 -18.25 -16.16 11.70
CA ALA A 197 -18.63 -17.19 10.74
C ALA A 197 -18.87 -16.61 9.33
N LEU A 198 -19.57 -15.46 9.24
CA LEU A 198 -19.83 -14.79 7.96
C LEU A 198 -18.54 -14.29 7.29
N ARG A 199 -17.61 -13.70 8.06
CA ARG A 199 -16.29 -13.30 7.56
C ARG A 199 -15.52 -14.49 6.99
N ALA A 200 -15.51 -15.63 7.69
CA ALA A 200 -14.86 -16.85 7.22
C ALA A 200 -15.51 -17.44 5.94
N LEU A 201 -16.75 -17.08 5.64
CA LEU A 201 -17.45 -17.41 4.39
C LEU A 201 -17.27 -16.35 3.29
N GLY A 202 -16.48 -15.30 3.52
CA GLY A 202 -16.29 -14.19 2.57
C GLY A 202 -17.44 -13.18 2.53
N ARG A 203 -18.40 -13.25 3.47
CA ARG A 203 -19.57 -12.36 3.55
C ARG A 203 -19.27 -11.14 4.45
N GLY A 204 -18.31 -10.32 4.02
CA GLY A 204 -17.72 -9.23 4.83
C GLY A 204 -18.72 -8.16 5.29
N GLU A 205 -19.58 -7.65 4.41
CA GLU A 205 -20.57 -6.61 4.78
C GLU A 205 -21.56 -7.10 5.85
N GLU A 206 -22.04 -8.34 5.73
CA GLU A 206 -22.93 -8.93 6.73
C GLU A 206 -22.20 -9.20 8.05
N ALA A 207 -20.92 -9.58 7.98
CA ALA A 207 -20.08 -9.74 9.16
C ALA A 207 -19.91 -8.42 9.92
N LEU A 208 -19.60 -7.34 9.19
CA LEU A 208 -19.48 -5.99 9.75
C LEU A 208 -20.77 -5.57 10.46
N HIS A 209 -21.91 -5.78 9.83
CA HIS A 209 -23.20 -5.48 10.43
C HIS A 209 -23.44 -6.24 11.75
N CYS A 210 -23.10 -7.53 11.80
CA CYS A 210 -23.23 -8.33 13.02
C CYS A 210 -22.34 -7.81 14.16
N PHE A 211 -21.10 -7.43 13.87
CA PHE A 211 -20.21 -6.85 14.89
C PHE A 211 -20.71 -5.49 15.38
N GLN A 212 -21.24 -4.65 14.49
CA GLN A 212 -21.83 -3.36 14.86
C GLN A 212 -23.05 -3.54 15.77
N LEU A 213 -23.93 -4.51 15.48
CA LEU A 213 -25.05 -4.86 16.37
C LEU A 213 -24.56 -5.34 17.74
N ALA A 214 -23.55 -6.22 17.77
CA ALA A 214 -22.95 -6.67 19.03
C ALA A 214 -22.38 -5.48 19.85
N MET A 215 -21.80 -4.48 19.19
CA MET A 215 -21.29 -3.25 19.83
C MET A 215 -22.41 -2.35 20.36
N VAL A 216 -23.60 -2.34 19.73
CA VAL A 216 -24.75 -1.59 20.25
C VAL A 216 -25.23 -2.18 21.58
N VAL A 217 -25.26 -3.51 21.70
CA VAL A 217 -25.72 -4.20 22.91
C VAL A 217 -24.66 -4.21 24.02
N ARG A 218 -23.41 -4.59 23.69
CA ARG A 218 -22.34 -4.82 24.68
C ARG A 218 -21.41 -3.61 24.87
N GLY A 219 -21.52 -2.60 24.02
CA GLY A 219 -20.59 -1.48 23.95
C GLY A 219 -19.35 -1.76 23.11
N LYS A 220 -18.53 -0.71 22.89
CA LYS A 220 -17.32 -0.75 22.07
C LYS A 220 -16.11 -1.34 22.81
N ILE A 221 -16.19 -2.62 23.15
CA ILE A 221 -15.07 -3.36 23.75
C ILE A 221 -13.97 -3.65 22.69
N PRO A 222 -12.69 -3.82 23.09
CA PRO A 222 -11.59 -4.03 22.15
C PRO A 222 -11.82 -5.12 21.12
N ASP A 223 -12.23 -6.32 21.53
CA ASP A 223 -12.44 -7.46 20.63
C ASP A 223 -13.40 -7.16 19.46
N LEU A 224 -14.49 -6.41 19.74
CA LEU A 224 -15.47 -6.05 18.71
C LEU A 224 -14.99 -4.93 17.80
N VAL A 225 -14.31 -3.92 18.36
CA VAL A 225 -13.71 -2.85 17.55
C VAL A 225 -12.61 -3.41 16.64
N TYR A 226 -11.78 -4.31 17.17
CA TYR A 226 -10.78 -5.05 16.42
C TYR A 226 -11.42 -5.81 15.25
N ALA A 227 -12.48 -6.57 15.51
CA ALA A 227 -13.17 -7.34 14.47
C ALA A 227 -13.77 -6.43 13.37
N CYS A 228 -14.44 -5.34 13.77
CA CYS A 228 -14.93 -4.31 12.84
C CYS A 228 -13.82 -3.70 12.01
N GLY A 229 -12.73 -3.26 12.65
CA GLY A 229 -11.59 -2.62 11.99
C GLY A 229 -10.95 -3.54 10.95
N TYR A 230 -10.76 -4.81 11.28
CA TYR A 230 -10.23 -5.81 10.34
C TYR A 230 -11.15 -6.04 9.15
N VAL A 231 -12.46 -6.23 9.38
CA VAL A 231 -13.41 -6.43 8.28
C VAL A 231 -13.48 -5.21 7.38
N LEU A 232 -13.45 -4.00 7.93
CA LEU A 232 -13.40 -2.76 7.15
C LEU A 232 -12.14 -2.69 6.27
N ILE A 233 -10.98 -3.10 6.79
CA ILE A 233 -9.74 -3.20 6.00
C ILE A 233 -9.90 -4.22 4.86
N GLU A 234 -10.44 -5.41 5.14
CA GLU A 234 -10.68 -6.44 4.11
C GLU A 234 -11.68 -6.00 3.04
N LEU A 235 -12.63 -5.15 3.38
CA LEU A 235 -13.58 -4.53 2.46
C LEU A 235 -12.99 -3.35 1.67
N GLY A 236 -11.71 -3.01 1.87
CA GLY A 236 -11.06 -1.87 1.19
C GLY A 236 -11.50 -0.51 1.74
N ARG A 237 -11.96 -0.45 3.01
CA ARG A 237 -12.45 0.77 3.68
C ARG A 237 -11.52 1.16 4.87
N PRO A 238 -10.20 1.35 4.66
CA PRO A 238 -9.25 1.59 5.76
C PRO A 238 -9.47 2.94 6.47
N ALA A 239 -10.05 3.94 5.80
CA ALA A 239 -10.39 5.23 6.43
C ALA A 239 -11.48 5.08 7.50
N GLU A 240 -12.51 4.28 7.23
CA GLU A 240 -13.56 3.99 8.20
C GLU A 240 -13.06 3.10 9.34
N ALA A 241 -12.18 2.14 9.02
CA ALA A 241 -11.50 1.33 10.03
C ALA A 241 -10.72 2.23 11.01
N LEU A 242 -9.91 3.15 10.48
CA LEU A 242 -9.11 4.07 11.29
C LEU A 242 -9.97 4.96 12.18
N ALA A 243 -11.05 5.54 11.66
CA ALA A 243 -11.96 6.37 12.45
C ALA A 243 -12.59 5.60 13.63
N CYS A 244 -13.01 4.34 13.41
CA CYS A 244 -13.55 3.48 14.46
C CYS A 244 -12.49 3.13 15.52
N LEU A 245 -11.27 2.80 15.08
CA LEU A 245 -10.14 2.47 15.94
C LEU A 245 -9.70 3.67 16.79
N ASP A 246 -9.66 4.87 16.22
CA ASP A 246 -9.27 6.10 16.91
C ASP A 246 -10.23 6.47 18.04
N GLU A 247 -11.54 6.31 17.82
CA GLU A 247 -12.53 6.53 18.87
C GLU A 247 -12.33 5.55 20.06
N ALA A 248 -12.01 4.29 19.77
CA ALA A 248 -11.77 3.29 20.81
C ALA A 248 -10.45 3.56 21.55
N LEU A 249 -9.38 3.90 20.82
CA LEU A 249 -8.06 4.21 21.37
C LEU A 249 -8.04 5.52 22.15
N ALA A 250 -8.96 6.46 21.91
CA ALA A 250 -9.13 7.63 22.76
C ALA A 250 -9.55 7.25 24.20
N ARG A 251 -10.27 6.14 24.37
CA ARG A 251 -10.70 5.61 25.68
C ARG A 251 -9.71 4.58 26.23
N MET A 252 -9.06 3.84 25.35
CA MET A 252 -8.17 2.71 25.65
C MET A 252 -6.83 2.91 24.93
N PRO A 253 -6.02 3.91 25.32
CA PRO A 253 -4.86 4.37 24.54
C PRO A 253 -3.76 3.33 24.33
N ASP A 254 -3.73 2.33 25.21
CA ASP A 254 -2.67 1.34 25.32
C ASP A 254 -3.11 -0.07 24.87
N ASP A 255 -4.30 -0.22 24.29
CA ASP A 255 -4.76 -1.51 23.79
C ASP A 255 -3.91 -1.96 22.58
N MET A 256 -3.10 -3.00 22.77
CA MET A 256 -2.12 -3.46 21.77
C MET A 256 -2.77 -3.99 20.49
N GLN A 257 -3.94 -4.63 20.58
CA GLN A 257 -4.63 -5.15 19.41
C GLN A 257 -5.16 -4.00 18.55
N LEU A 258 -5.82 -3.03 19.17
CA LEU A 258 -6.34 -1.86 18.46
C LEU A 258 -5.21 -0.99 17.88
N LEU A 259 -4.09 -0.84 18.62
CA LEU A 259 -2.88 -0.20 18.11
C LEU A 259 -2.38 -0.88 16.84
N PHE A 260 -2.28 -2.22 16.84
CA PHE A 260 -1.80 -2.96 15.69
C PHE A 260 -2.68 -2.79 14.46
N VAL A 261 -4.01 -2.96 14.59
CA VAL A 261 -4.94 -2.79 13.45
C VAL A 261 -4.89 -1.36 12.91
N SER A 262 -4.73 -0.36 13.80
CA SER A 262 -4.62 1.03 13.39
C SER A 262 -3.35 1.30 12.58
N CYS A 263 -2.22 0.63 12.89
CA CYS A 263 -1.03 0.69 12.05
C CYS A 263 -1.30 0.13 10.65
N VAL A 264 -2.00 -1.00 10.53
CA VAL A 264 -2.35 -1.57 9.22
C VAL A 264 -3.22 -0.60 8.40
N ALA A 265 -4.23 0.01 9.02
CA ALA A 265 -5.07 1.01 8.36
C ALA A 265 -4.27 2.25 7.92
N LEU A 266 -3.38 2.76 8.77
CA LEU A 266 -2.54 3.92 8.48
C LEU A 266 -1.55 3.65 7.33
N ASP A 267 -1.00 2.44 7.24
CA ASP A 267 -0.09 2.04 6.15
C ASP A 267 -0.81 1.99 4.80
N LEU A 268 -2.01 1.39 4.77
CA LEU A 268 -2.87 1.35 3.58
C LEU A 268 -3.33 2.74 3.12
N LEU A 269 -3.48 3.69 4.05
CA LEU A 269 -3.79 5.09 3.76
C LEU A 269 -2.55 5.93 3.45
N HIS A 270 -1.35 5.36 3.55
CA HIS A 270 -0.07 6.05 3.40
C HIS A 270 0.11 7.27 4.32
N LEU A 271 -0.52 7.26 5.50
CA LEU A 271 -0.42 8.31 6.52
C LEU A 271 0.85 8.11 7.36
N ARG A 272 2.00 8.46 6.77
CA ARG A 272 3.31 7.99 7.20
C ARG A 272 3.75 8.50 8.57
N ASP A 273 3.53 9.79 8.87
CA ASP A 273 3.88 10.36 10.18
C ASP A 273 3.06 9.73 11.31
N GLU A 274 1.77 9.51 11.09
CA GLU A 274 0.90 8.88 12.09
C GLU A 274 1.18 7.39 12.23
N LEU A 275 1.50 6.68 11.13
CA LEU A 275 1.95 5.29 11.19
C LEU A 275 3.22 5.16 12.03
N LEU A 276 4.19 6.07 11.87
CA LEU A 276 5.42 6.07 12.65
C LEU A 276 5.13 6.24 14.15
N LYS A 277 4.37 7.27 14.51
CA LYS A 277 3.96 7.53 15.90
C LYS A 277 3.22 6.33 16.50
N ARG A 278 2.31 5.73 15.74
CA ARG A 278 1.49 4.61 16.21
C ARG A 278 2.32 3.35 16.42
N SER A 279 3.21 3.06 15.48
CA SER A 279 4.13 1.92 15.57
C SER A 279 5.09 2.07 16.76
N ASP A 280 5.66 3.26 16.97
CA ASP A 280 6.51 3.54 18.13
C ASP A 280 5.74 3.37 19.46
N ARG A 281 4.46 3.78 19.50
CA ARG A 281 3.59 3.61 20.68
C ARG A 281 3.30 2.13 20.99
N LEU A 282 3.09 1.31 19.95
CA LEU A 282 2.93 -0.14 20.09
C LEU A 282 4.24 -0.80 20.56
N LEU A 283 5.36 -0.44 19.95
CA LEU A 283 6.69 -0.98 20.30
C LEU A 283 7.15 -0.59 21.70
N ALA A 284 6.68 0.53 22.24
CA ALA A 284 6.91 0.88 23.64
C ALA A 284 6.24 -0.09 24.64
N ARG A 285 5.22 -0.83 24.21
CA ARG A 285 4.49 -1.82 25.03
C ARG A 285 4.88 -3.25 24.71
N ASP A 286 5.06 -3.55 23.44
CA ASP A 286 5.47 -4.85 22.94
C ASP A 286 6.62 -4.68 21.95
N ARG A 287 7.85 -4.75 22.47
CA ARG A 287 9.06 -4.67 21.64
C ARG A 287 9.24 -5.86 20.72
N ASP A 288 8.55 -6.97 20.97
CA ASP A 288 8.67 -8.20 20.19
C ASP A 288 7.65 -8.30 19.05
N ASN A 289 6.83 -7.25 18.89
CA ASN A 289 5.88 -7.15 17.80
C ASN A 289 6.55 -6.94 16.43
N VAL A 290 6.73 -8.03 15.67
CA VAL A 290 7.33 -8.02 14.33
C VAL A 290 6.57 -7.08 13.39
N GLY A 291 5.24 -7.15 13.37
CA GLY A 291 4.43 -6.35 12.47
C GLY A 291 4.50 -4.84 12.76
N ALA A 292 4.68 -4.44 14.02
CA ALA A 292 4.91 -3.05 14.40
C ALA A 292 6.28 -2.53 13.91
N TRP A 293 7.33 -3.36 13.96
CA TRP A 293 8.62 -3.02 13.37
C TRP A 293 8.56 -2.89 11.85
N VAL A 294 7.82 -3.77 11.17
CA VAL A 294 7.55 -3.65 9.73
C VAL A 294 6.78 -2.36 9.41
N GLY A 295 5.70 -2.06 10.14
CA GLY A 295 4.92 -0.82 9.97
C GLY A 295 5.77 0.44 10.20
N ARG A 296 6.64 0.43 11.22
CA ARG A 296 7.62 1.49 11.46
C ARG A 296 8.58 1.65 10.27
N GLY A 297 9.07 0.56 9.72
CA GLY A 297 9.92 0.56 8.52
C GLY A 297 9.20 1.13 7.29
N ASN A 298 7.94 0.74 7.06
CA ASN A 298 7.13 1.23 5.93
C ASN A 298 6.88 2.75 6.01
N ALA A 299 6.63 3.26 7.22
CA ALA A 299 6.52 4.69 7.49
C ALA A 299 7.81 5.43 7.14
N LEU A 300 8.94 4.99 7.70
CA LEU A 300 10.24 5.62 7.52
C LEU A 300 10.72 5.60 6.07
N LEU A 301 10.50 4.49 5.36
CA LEU A 301 10.85 4.35 3.96
C LEU A 301 10.15 5.42 3.11
N GLY A 302 8.88 5.67 3.40
CA GLY A 302 8.12 6.70 2.71
C GLY A 302 8.40 8.13 3.12
N LEU A 303 8.89 8.34 4.34
CA LEU A 303 9.49 9.59 4.78
C LEU A 303 10.92 9.77 4.23
N ARG A 304 11.37 8.86 3.34
CA ARG A 304 12.71 8.85 2.73
C ARG A 304 13.87 8.73 3.74
N ARG A 305 13.58 8.23 4.94
CA ARG A 305 14.55 7.95 6.02
C ARG A 305 15.07 6.52 5.88
N HIS A 306 15.77 6.27 4.77
CA HIS A 306 16.10 4.93 4.27
C HIS A 306 16.95 4.10 5.25
N GLU A 307 17.94 4.71 5.89
CA GLU A 307 18.81 4.04 6.87
C GLU A 307 18.01 3.58 8.10
N GLU A 308 17.17 4.46 8.64
CA GLU A 308 16.32 4.15 9.80
C GLU A 308 15.24 3.12 9.45
N ALA A 309 14.71 3.16 8.22
CA ALA A 309 13.80 2.15 7.71
C ALA A 309 14.49 0.78 7.65
N ALA A 310 15.70 0.71 7.08
CA ALA A 310 16.50 -0.51 7.05
C ALA A 310 16.70 -1.05 8.46
N HIS A 311 17.08 -0.21 9.43
CA HIS A 311 17.22 -0.58 10.84
C HIS A 311 15.92 -1.16 11.43
N ALA A 312 14.77 -0.51 11.22
CA ALA A 312 13.47 -1.00 11.70
C ALA A 312 13.15 -2.42 11.18
N TYR A 313 13.36 -2.67 9.89
CA TYR A 313 13.20 -4.03 9.35
C TYR A 313 14.25 -5.00 9.90
N GLY A 314 15.45 -4.53 10.24
CA GLY A 314 16.46 -5.32 10.95
C GLY A 314 15.96 -5.83 12.30
N GLU A 315 15.28 -4.97 13.07
CA GLU A 315 14.65 -5.34 14.33
C GLU A 315 13.51 -6.37 14.14
N ALA A 316 12.72 -6.25 13.07
CA ALA A 316 11.73 -7.26 12.69
C ALA A 316 12.41 -8.61 12.41
N LEU A 317 13.49 -8.61 11.62
CA LEU A 317 14.24 -9.81 11.23
C LEU A 317 15.01 -10.45 12.37
N ALA A 318 15.42 -9.68 13.39
CA ALA A 318 16.01 -10.25 14.61
C ALA A 318 15.03 -11.17 15.36
N ARG A 319 13.72 -10.92 15.22
CA ARG A 319 12.64 -11.69 15.86
C ARG A 319 12.04 -12.75 14.94
N ALA A 320 11.96 -12.45 13.64
CA ALA A 320 11.51 -13.38 12.61
C ALA A 320 12.51 -13.42 11.43
N PRO A 321 13.59 -14.22 11.53
CA PRO A 321 14.70 -14.20 10.56
C PRO A 321 14.34 -14.59 9.12
N ALA A 322 13.21 -15.28 8.94
CA ALA A 322 12.70 -15.75 7.64
C ALA A 322 11.44 -14.98 7.19
N ASP A 323 11.10 -13.87 7.84
CA ASP A 323 9.97 -13.03 7.43
C ASP A 323 10.24 -12.44 6.04
N PHE A 324 9.44 -12.87 5.06
CA PHE A 324 9.65 -12.52 3.66
C PHE A 324 9.45 -11.02 3.39
N ASP A 325 8.43 -10.41 3.99
CA ASP A 325 8.12 -9.00 3.76
C ASP A 325 9.19 -8.10 4.39
N ALA A 326 9.65 -8.42 5.59
CA ALA A 326 10.77 -7.71 6.22
C ALA A 326 12.08 -7.86 5.45
N LEU A 327 12.39 -9.04 4.88
CA LEU A 327 13.57 -9.25 4.04
C LEU A 327 13.51 -8.40 2.76
N ARG A 328 12.41 -8.47 2.02
CA ARG A 328 12.22 -7.70 0.78
C ARG A 328 12.26 -6.19 1.05
N ASN A 329 11.56 -5.73 2.10
CA ASN A 329 11.46 -4.30 2.39
C ASN A 329 12.78 -3.73 2.94
N ARG A 330 13.53 -4.51 3.74
CA ARG A 330 14.89 -4.12 4.16
C ARG A 330 15.83 -3.99 2.96
N ALA A 331 15.80 -4.94 2.03
CA ALA A 331 16.60 -4.88 0.82
C ALA A 331 16.26 -3.64 -0.03
N GLY A 332 14.97 -3.30 -0.17
CA GLY A 332 14.52 -2.07 -0.82
C GLY A 332 15.04 -0.80 -0.14
N ALA A 333 14.98 -0.72 1.20
CA ALA A 333 15.50 0.41 1.96
C ALA A 333 17.03 0.54 1.84
N LEU A 334 17.77 -0.56 1.91
CA LEU A 334 19.23 -0.58 1.74
C LEU A 334 19.63 -0.15 0.32
N ARG A 335 18.90 -0.60 -0.70
CA ARG A 335 19.12 -0.15 -2.09
C ARG A 335 18.89 1.35 -2.22
N ALA A 336 17.82 1.89 -1.65
CA ALA A 336 17.54 3.32 -1.68
C ALA A 336 18.57 4.16 -0.89
N PHE A 337 19.18 3.58 0.15
CA PHE A 337 20.28 4.17 0.90
C PHE A 337 21.63 4.12 0.15
N GLY A 338 21.80 3.18 -0.79
CA GLY A 338 23.04 2.97 -1.55
C GLY A 338 23.90 1.79 -1.07
N ALA A 339 23.43 1.03 -0.07
CA ALA A 339 24.10 -0.18 0.43
C ALA A 339 23.75 -1.41 -0.43
N PHE A 340 24.22 -1.42 -1.68
CA PHE A 340 23.78 -2.39 -2.68
C PHE A 340 24.17 -3.84 -2.37
N ASP A 341 25.39 -4.11 -1.89
CA ASP A 341 25.82 -5.47 -1.55
C ASP A 341 24.99 -6.07 -0.40
N GLU A 342 24.68 -5.27 0.62
CA GLU A 342 23.79 -5.71 1.71
C GLU A 342 22.36 -5.93 1.22
N ALA A 343 21.87 -5.07 0.32
CA ALA A 343 20.56 -5.25 -0.31
C ALA A 343 20.47 -6.58 -1.07
N LEU A 344 21.51 -6.93 -1.84
CA LEU A 344 21.60 -8.21 -2.55
C LEU A 344 21.53 -9.41 -1.60
N ALA A 345 22.27 -9.38 -0.50
CA ALA A 345 22.22 -10.46 0.50
C ALA A 345 20.81 -10.66 1.08
N HIS A 346 20.05 -9.58 1.29
CA HIS A 346 18.67 -9.67 1.76
C HIS A 346 17.68 -10.13 0.68
N TYR A 347 17.87 -9.73 -0.57
CA TYR A 347 17.09 -10.28 -1.69
C TYR A 347 17.34 -11.78 -1.86
N ASP A 348 18.59 -12.24 -1.77
CA ASP A 348 18.94 -13.66 -1.86
C ASP A 348 18.27 -14.47 -0.74
N ARG A 349 18.33 -13.99 0.51
CA ARG A 349 17.60 -14.61 1.63
C ARG A 349 16.07 -14.64 1.44
N ALA A 350 15.48 -13.60 0.85
CA ALA A 350 14.04 -13.59 0.56
C ALA A 350 13.66 -14.67 -0.47
N LEU A 351 14.52 -14.87 -1.49
CA LEU A 351 14.35 -15.90 -2.51
C LEU A 351 14.56 -17.32 -1.94
N GLU A 352 15.49 -17.49 -1.00
CA GLU A 352 15.66 -18.75 -0.26
C GLU A 352 14.42 -19.10 0.58
N ALA A 353 13.81 -18.11 1.22
CA ALA A 353 12.66 -18.31 2.11
C ALA A 353 11.36 -18.68 1.36
N ARG A 354 11.11 -18.09 0.19
CA ARG A 354 9.81 -18.21 -0.53
C ARG A 354 9.92 -18.80 -1.94
N GLY A 355 11.14 -19.01 -2.44
CA GLY A 355 11.41 -19.39 -3.82
C GLY A 355 11.39 -18.20 -4.80
N PRO A 356 11.46 -18.47 -6.12
CA PRO A 356 11.49 -17.42 -7.14
C PRO A 356 10.29 -16.48 -7.07
N HIS A 357 10.55 -15.17 -6.92
CA HIS A 357 9.53 -14.12 -6.82
C HIS A 357 9.90 -12.95 -7.75
N ALA A 358 9.03 -12.66 -8.72
CA ALA A 358 9.31 -11.71 -9.81
C ALA A 358 9.80 -10.35 -9.31
N GLU A 359 9.09 -9.76 -8.33
CA GLU A 359 9.45 -8.43 -7.78
C GLU A 359 10.80 -8.41 -7.07
N VAL A 360 11.12 -9.46 -6.31
CA VAL A 360 12.40 -9.56 -5.60
C VAL A 360 13.53 -9.68 -6.61
N LEU A 361 13.33 -10.50 -7.65
CA LEU A 361 14.31 -10.70 -8.73
C LEU A 361 14.52 -9.43 -9.58
N CYS A 362 13.45 -8.68 -9.90
CA CYS A 362 13.55 -7.39 -10.58
C CYS A 362 14.32 -6.37 -9.73
N ASN A 363 13.99 -6.25 -8.44
CA ASN A 363 14.67 -5.31 -7.55
C ASN A 363 16.15 -5.69 -7.30
N ARG A 364 16.44 -6.99 -7.24
CA ARG A 364 17.81 -7.53 -7.22
C ARG A 364 18.57 -7.17 -8.50
N ALA A 365 17.94 -7.29 -9.67
CA ALA A 365 18.53 -6.89 -10.94
C ALA A 365 18.91 -5.40 -10.94
N ILE A 366 18.04 -4.53 -10.43
CA ILE A 366 18.32 -3.09 -10.30
C ILE A 366 19.54 -2.84 -9.39
N ALA A 367 19.63 -3.52 -8.24
CA ALA A 367 20.81 -3.40 -7.37
C ALA A 367 22.11 -3.86 -8.07
N LEU A 368 22.05 -4.91 -8.90
CA LEU A 368 23.19 -5.38 -9.70
C LEU A 368 23.60 -4.38 -10.77
N GLN A 369 22.64 -3.70 -11.43
CA GLN A 369 22.93 -2.63 -12.38
C GLN A 369 23.69 -1.48 -11.72
N LEU A 370 23.25 -1.07 -10.53
CA LEU A 370 23.88 0.01 -9.76
C LEU A 370 25.31 -0.34 -9.31
N LEU A 371 25.63 -1.63 -9.19
CA LEU A 371 26.98 -2.15 -8.94
C LEU A 371 27.81 -2.37 -10.23
N GLY A 372 27.26 -2.12 -11.42
CA GLY A 372 27.92 -2.40 -12.70
C GLY A 372 27.99 -3.88 -13.07
N ARG A 373 27.24 -4.75 -12.39
CA ARG A 373 27.19 -6.21 -12.63
C ARG A 373 26.10 -6.54 -13.65
N TYR A 374 26.26 -6.06 -14.87
CA TYR A 374 25.20 -6.05 -15.89
C TYR A 374 24.76 -7.45 -16.35
N ASP A 375 25.68 -8.40 -16.48
CA ASP A 375 25.35 -9.79 -16.85
C ASP A 375 24.53 -10.50 -15.75
N ASP A 376 24.91 -10.30 -14.48
CA ASP A 376 24.16 -10.82 -13.33
C ASP A 376 22.76 -10.18 -13.23
N ALA A 377 22.65 -8.90 -13.58
CA ALA A 377 21.37 -8.20 -13.64
C ALA A 377 20.46 -8.82 -14.71
N LEU A 378 20.99 -9.08 -15.93
CA LEU A 378 20.26 -9.79 -16.98
C LEU A 378 19.82 -11.19 -16.54
N ALA A 379 20.70 -11.94 -15.88
CA ALA A 379 20.33 -13.26 -15.34
C ALA A 379 19.19 -13.16 -14.31
N SER A 380 19.19 -12.11 -13.47
CA SER A 380 18.12 -11.86 -12.50
C SER A 380 16.80 -11.48 -13.19
N TYR A 381 16.83 -10.66 -14.25
CA TYR A 381 15.63 -10.38 -15.06
C TYR A 381 15.12 -11.62 -15.79
N ALA A 382 16.00 -12.48 -16.31
CA ALA A 382 15.61 -13.75 -16.92
C ALA A 382 14.90 -14.67 -15.92
N ALA A 383 15.42 -14.76 -14.69
CA ALA A 383 14.76 -15.48 -13.61
C ALA A 383 13.38 -14.86 -13.26
N ALA A 384 13.28 -13.52 -13.21
CA ALA A 384 12.03 -12.82 -12.97
C ALA A 384 10.99 -13.09 -14.08
N ALA A 385 11.42 -13.08 -15.35
CA ALA A 385 10.59 -13.37 -16.52
C ALA A 385 10.06 -14.81 -16.54
N GLY A 386 10.75 -15.74 -15.87
CA GLY A 386 10.35 -17.13 -15.68
C GLY A 386 9.60 -17.40 -14.36
N ALA A 387 9.46 -16.41 -13.47
CA ALA A 387 8.83 -16.62 -12.17
C ALA A 387 7.31 -16.88 -12.29
N PRO A 388 6.70 -17.60 -11.31
CA PRO A 388 5.26 -17.81 -11.30
C PRO A 388 4.48 -16.48 -11.25
N GLY A 389 3.42 -16.37 -12.05
CA GLY A 389 2.49 -15.24 -12.04
C GLY A 389 1.11 -15.66 -11.53
N ARG A 390 0.91 -15.64 -10.22
CA ARG A 390 -0.35 -16.04 -9.55
C ARG A 390 -1.28 -14.85 -9.35
N THR A 391 -0.74 -13.67 -9.11
CA THR A 391 -1.49 -12.41 -8.99
C THR A 391 -1.28 -11.51 -10.20
N ALA A 392 -2.18 -10.55 -10.41
CA ALA A 392 -2.02 -9.54 -11.46
C ALA A 392 -0.71 -8.73 -11.29
N GLN A 393 -0.32 -8.41 -10.06
CA GLN A 393 0.93 -7.70 -9.73
C GLN A 393 2.19 -8.54 -10.09
N GLU A 394 2.18 -9.84 -9.81
CA GLU A 394 3.29 -10.74 -10.17
C GLU A 394 3.43 -10.85 -11.70
N ILE A 395 2.30 -10.98 -12.42
CA ILE A 395 2.27 -11.04 -13.89
C ILE A 395 2.76 -9.72 -14.48
N TYR A 396 2.31 -8.58 -13.95
CA TYR A 396 2.80 -7.26 -14.33
C TYR A 396 4.32 -7.16 -14.17
N THR A 397 4.85 -7.61 -13.02
CA THR A 397 6.29 -7.53 -12.74
C THR A 397 7.12 -8.44 -13.67
N ARG A 398 6.57 -9.61 -14.03
CA ARG A 398 7.14 -10.50 -15.04
C ARG A 398 7.20 -9.82 -16.42
N ALA A 399 6.16 -9.07 -16.80
CA ALA A 399 6.15 -8.29 -18.04
C ALA A 399 7.27 -7.23 -18.05
N VAL A 400 7.45 -6.51 -16.95
CA VAL A 400 8.54 -5.52 -16.80
C VAL A 400 9.91 -6.19 -16.97
N ALA A 401 10.12 -7.38 -16.40
CA ALA A 401 11.36 -8.13 -16.58
C ALA A 401 11.60 -8.51 -18.05
N ARG A 402 10.55 -8.95 -18.76
CA ARG A 402 10.63 -9.28 -20.20
C ARG A 402 11.01 -8.07 -21.04
N GLN A 403 10.49 -6.87 -20.73
CA GLN A 403 10.92 -5.64 -21.39
C GLN A 403 12.42 -5.39 -21.20
N GLN A 404 12.96 -5.59 -19.99
CA GLN A 404 14.40 -5.41 -19.71
C GLN A 404 15.28 -6.38 -20.51
N LEU A 405 14.75 -7.58 -20.82
CA LEU A 405 15.41 -8.55 -21.71
C LEU A 405 15.29 -8.18 -23.20
N GLY A 406 14.41 -7.23 -23.55
CA GLY A 406 14.09 -6.86 -24.94
C GLY A 406 12.94 -7.68 -25.56
N ASP A 407 12.26 -8.52 -24.77
CA ASP A 407 11.12 -9.33 -25.22
C ASP A 407 9.80 -8.57 -25.00
N HIS A 408 9.61 -7.52 -25.80
CA HIS A 408 8.46 -6.61 -25.68
C HIS A 408 7.14 -7.26 -26.13
N GLU A 409 7.18 -8.20 -27.06
CA GLU A 409 5.99 -8.94 -27.50
C GLU A 409 5.47 -9.84 -26.37
N ALA A 410 6.35 -10.63 -25.71
CA ALA A 410 5.93 -11.44 -24.59
C ALA A 410 5.58 -10.60 -23.35
N ALA A 411 6.16 -9.41 -23.19
CA ALA A 411 5.74 -8.45 -22.17
C ALA A 411 4.31 -7.95 -22.42
N LEU A 412 3.96 -7.63 -23.67
CA LEU A 412 2.61 -7.18 -24.04
C LEU A 412 1.55 -8.23 -23.71
N VAL A 413 1.84 -9.52 -23.97
CA VAL A 413 0.97 -10.64 -23.58
C VAL A 413 0.74 -10.67 -22.06
N ASP A 414 1.80 -10.49 -21.27
CA ASP A 414 1.68 -10.50 -19.81
C ASP A 414 0.92 -9.27 -19.28
N PHE A 415 1.15 -8.07 -19.85
CA PHE A 415 0.37 -6.90 -19.45
C PHE A 415 -1.13 -7.10 -19.69
N ALA A 416 -1.50 -7.63 -20.86
CA ALA A 416 -2.89 -7.96 -21.16
C ALA A 416 -3.45 -9.03 -20.19
N LEU A 417 -2.65 -10.04 -19.85
CA LEU A 417 -3.04 -11.07 -18.88
C LEU A 417 -3.24 -10.48 -17.47
N ALA A 418 -2.36 -9.58 -17.02
CA ALA A 418 -2.49 -8.89 -15.75
C ALA A 418 -3.79 -8.07 -15.69
N CYS A 419 -4.10 -7.33 -16.76
CA CYS A 419 -5.34 -6.56 -16.87
C CYS A 419 -6.58 -7.45 -16.92
N GLY A 420 -6.50 -8.64 -17.53
CA GLY A 420 -7.59 -9.62 -17.51
C GLY A 420 -7.82 -10.25 -16.14
N ARG A 421 -6.80 -10.31 -15.28
CA ARG A 421 -6.91 -10.82 -13.91
C ARG A 421 -7.42 -9.78 -12.93
N ASP A 422 -6.99 -8.55 -13.10
CA ASP A 422 -7.48 -7.40 -12.35
C ASP A 422 -7.77 -6.24 -13.31
N PRO A 423 -9.04 -6.09 -13.72
CA PRO A 423 -9.47 -4.97 -14.57
C PRO A 423 -9.26 -3.59 -13.95
N ASN A 424 -8.93 -3.48 -12.64
CA ASN A 424 -8.63 -2.23 -11.96
C ASN A 424 -7.13 -1.99 -11.74
N HIS A 425 -6.26 -2.87 -12.26
CA HIS A 425 -4.81 -2.71 -12.18
C HIS A 425 -4.28 -1.60 -13.11
N GLY A 426 -4.43 -0.34 -12.68
CA GLY A 426 -4.14 0.85 -13.49
C GLY A 426 -2.71 0.89 -14.07
N VAL A 427 -1.72 0.47 -13.28
CA VAL A 427 -0.31 0.45 -13.71
C VAL A 427 -0.07 -0.54 -14.86
N ALA A 428 -0.76 -1.69 -14.87
CA ALA A 428 -0.62 -2.69 -15.91
C ALA A 428 -1.26 -2.20 -17.21
N ARG A 429 -2.45 -1.58 -17.15
CA ARG A 429 -3.10 -0.97 -18.32
C ARG A 429 -2.25 0.12 -18.95
N ARG A 430 -1.70 1.02 -18.13
CA ARG A 430 -0.80 2.08 -18.59
C ARG A 430 0.44 1.50 -19.25
N SER A 431 1.03 0.48 -18.64
CA SER A 431 2.22 -0.18 -19.18
C SER A 431 1.92 -0.95 -20.46
N GLU A 432 0.74 -1.55 -20.60
CA GLU A 432 0.27 -2.15 -21.85
C GLU A 432 0.20 -1.10 -22.96
N ALA A 433 -0.46 0.03 -22.70
CA ALA A 433 -0.59 1.12 -23.67
C ALA A 433 0.79 1.61 -24.15
N PHE A 434 1.70 1.87 -23.21
CA PHE A 434 3.06 2.31 -23.54
C PHE A 434 3.89 1.21 -24.22
N CYS A 435 3.66 -0.07 -23.90
CA CYS A 435 4.30 -1.19 -24.59
C CYS A 435 3.82 -1.28 -26.05
N ARG A 436 2.55 -0.98 -26.34
CA ARG A 436 2.05 -0.88 -27.73
C ARG A 436 2.69 0.30 -28.45
N LEU A 437 2.75 1.47 -27.80
CA LEU A 437 3.37 2.65 -28.37
C LEU A 437 4.86 2.43 -28.70
N VAL A 438 5.64 1.82 -27.80
CA VAL A 438 7.08 1.58 -28.04
C VAL A 438 7.33 0.57 -29.16
N LEU A 439 6.39 -0.34 -29.40
CA LEU A 439 6.37 -1.26 -30.54
C LEU A 439 5.87 -0.61 -31.84
N GLY A 440 5.44 0.66 -31.81
CA GLY A 440 4.94 1.39 -32.98
C GLY A 440 3.45 1.17 -33.28
N ASP A 441 2.72 0.41 -32.47
CA ASP A 441 1.26 0.24 -32.57
C ASP A 441 0.55 1.46 -31.94
N PHE A 442 0.65 2.61 -32.62
CA PHE A 442 0.10 3.88 -32.15
C PHE A 442 -1.43 3.86 -32.09
N ASP A 443 -2.10 3.22 -33.05
CA ASP A 443 -3.56 3.18 -33.09
C ASP A 443 -4.15 2.48 -31.85
N ALA A 444 -3.66 1.28 -31.51
CA ALA A 444 -4.13 0.61 -30.30
C ALA A 444 -3.53 1.24 -29.02
N GLY A 445 -2.28 1.69 -29.05
CA GLY A 445 -1.62 2.30 -27.90
C GLY A 445 -2.32 3.56 -27.41
N TRP A 446 -2.71 4.46 -28.32
CA TRP A 446 -3.44 5.68 -27.97
C TRP A 446 -4.85 5.39 -27.46
N ARG A 447 -5.57 4.45 -28.08
CA ARG A 447 -6.89 4.00 -27.58
C ARG A 447 -6.79 3.45 -26.15
N GLN A 448 -5.79 2.61 -25.89
CA GLN A 448 -5.59 2.03 -24.56
C GLN A 448 -5.15 3.08 -23.53
N HIS A 449 -4.39 4.11 -23.96
CA HIS A 449 -3.99 5.21 -23.09
C HIS A 449 -5.17 6.06 -22.61
N GLU A 450 -6.26 6.18 -23.39
CA GLU A 450 -7.46 6.89 -22.96
C GLU A 450 -8.20 6.20 -21.79
N ALA A 451 -8.03 4.88 -21.61
CA ALA A 451 -8.57 4.17 -20.45
C ALA A 451 -7.95 4.59 -19.11
N ARG A 452 -6.96 5.49 -19.12
CA ARG A 452 -6.41 6.11 -17.90
C ARG A 452 -7.47 6.91 -17.12
N TRP A 453 -8.50 7.41 -17.81
CA TRP A 453 -9.60 8.14 -17.18
C TRP A 453 -10.53 7.25 -16.35
N ASP A 454 -10.50 5.94 -16.58
CA ASP A 454 -11.31 4.94 -15.86
C ASP A 454 -10.54 4.30 -14.68
N ALA A 455 -9.24 4.59 -14.54
CA ALA A 455 -8.43 4.03 -13.48
C ALA A 455 -8.71 4.74 -12.15
N ALA A 456 -9.04 3.98 -11.10
CA ALA A 456 -9.23 4.46 -9.73
C ALA A 456 -7.93 4.94 -9.05
N ASP A 457 -6.81 4.98 -9.77
CA ASP A 457 -5.51 5.40 -9.23
C ASP A 457 -5.45 6.92 -9.11
N VAL A 458 -5.20 7.38 -7.88
CA VAL A 458 -5.75 8.61 -7.28
C VAL A 458 -4.95 9.88 -7.61
N THR A 459 -4.16 9.91 -8.68
CA THR A 459 -3.25 11.04 -8.96
C THR A 459 -3.68 11.94 -10.11
N LEU A 460 -4.58 11.51 -11.00
CA LEU A 460 -5.03 12.33 -12.14
C LEU A 460 -6.34 13.06 -11.81
N HIS A 461 -6.24 14.33 -11.45
CA HIS A 461 -7.42 15.19 -11.34
C HIS A 461 -7.89 15.55 -12.75
N ARG A 462 -9.09 15.11 -13.12
CA ARG A 462 -9.71 15.50 -14.39
C ARG A 462 -10.04 17.00 -14.36
N ARG A 463 -9.13 17.81 -14.87
CA ARG A 463 -9.32 19.26 -15.03
C ARG A 463 -10.48 19.50 -16.01
N HIS A 464 -11.25 20.56 -15.76
CA HIS A 464 -12.34 21.02 -16.62
C HIS A 464 -13.43 19.97 -16.89
N ALA A 465 -13.66 19.05 -15.95
CA ALA A 465 -14.67 17.99 -16.10
C ALA A 465 -16.13 18.52 -16.24
N ASP A 466 -16.35 19.81 -16.00
CA ASP A 466 -17.61 20.52 -16.25
C ASP A 466 -17.84 20.89 -17.72
N ARG A 467 -16.85 20.66 -18.59
CA ARG A 467 -16.87 20.98 -20.02
C ARG A 467 -16.62 19.73 -20.88
N PRO A 468 -17.08 19.71 -22.14
CA PRO A 468 -16.87 18.57 -23.00
C PRO A 468 -15.40 18.45 -23.43
N GLN A 469 -14.85 17.23 -23.31
CA GLN A 469 -13.53 16.89 -23.82
C GLN A 469 -13.62 16.62 -25.33
N TRP A 470 -12.75 17.25 -26.11
CA TRP A 470 -12.65 17.00 -27.54
C TRP A 470 -11.80 15.77 -27.83
N THR A 471 -12.40 14.78 -28.48
CA THR A 471 -11.80 13.48 -28.84
C THR A 471 -11.50 13.36 -30.34
N GLY A 472 -11.65 14.45 -31.11
CA GLY A 472 -11.35 14.47 -32.55
C GLY A 472 -12.56 14.38 -33.49
N ASP A 473 -13.74 14.01 -32.97
CA ASP A 473 -14.93 13.78 -33.80
C ASP A 473 -15.78 15.04 -34.03
N ASP A 474 -15.87 15.92 -33.04
CA ASP A 474 -16.62 17.17 -33.17
C ASP A 474 -15.88 18.21 -34.04
N PRO A 475 -16.62 19.00 -34.85
CA PRO A 475 -16.03 20.05 -35.67
C PRO A 475 -15.50 21.21 -34.81
N LEU A 476 -14.27 21.64 -35.10
CA LEU A 476 -13.58 22.73 -34.40
C LEU A 476 -13.81 24.12 -35.00
N ALA A 477 -14.38 24.22 -36.20
CA ALA A 477 -14.52 25.49 -36.91
C ALA A 477 -15.37 26.50 -36.11
N GLY A 478 -14.78 27.65 -35.79
CA GLY A 478 -15.43 28.71 -35.02
C GLY A 478 -15.57 28.41 -33.52
N ARG A 479 -14.99 27.30 -33.03
CA ARG A 479 -15.02 26.90 -31.62
C ARG A 479 -13.73 27.28 -30.91
N THR A 480 -13.82 27.45 -29.60
CA THR A 480 -12.65 27.69 -28.74
C THR A 480 -12.23 26.38 -28.07
N LEU A 481 -10.99 25.95 -28.28
CA LEU A 481 -10.42 24.73 -27.71
C LEU A 481 -9.32 25.08 -26.70
N LEU A 482 -9.49 24.63 -25.46
CA LEU A 482 -8.45 24.71 -24.42
C LEU A 482 -7.58 23.45 -24.45
N LEU A 483 -6.31 23.58 -24.79
CA LEU A 483 -5.30 22.55 -24.61
C LEU A 483 -4.66 22.74 -23.25
N HIS A 484 -4.64 21.70 -22.40
CA HIS A 484 -4.07 21.83 -21.06
C HIS A 484 -2.99 20.78 -20.80
N ALA A 485 -1.92 21.21 -20.13
CA ALA A 485 -0.90 20.31 -19.64
C ALA A 485 -1.48 19.39 -18.56
N GLU A 486 -1.08 18.11 -18.61
CA GLU A 486 -1.47 17.10 -17.61
C GLU A 486 -0.27 16.28 -17.06
N GLN A 487 0.91 16.42 -17.66
CA GLN A 487 2.12 15.67 -17.31
C GLN A 487 3.34 16.60 -17.20
N GLY A 488 4.55 16.08 -17.38
CA GLY A 488 5.80 16.84 -17.26
C GLY A 488 6.03 17.87 -18.37
N PHE A 489 7.10 18.66 -18.22
CA PHE A 489 7.47 19.68 -19.21
C PHE A 489 7.79 19.10 -20.59
N GLY A 490 8.44 17.94 -20.64
CA GLY A 490 8.76 17.26 -21.91
C GLY A 490 7.51 16.93 -22.73
N ASP A 491 6.48 16.41 -22.08
CA ASP A 491 5.20 16.08 -22.72
C ASP A 491 4.52 17.34 -23.26
N THR A 492 4.49 18.40 -22.46
CA THR A 492 3.93 19.69 -22.88
C THR A 492 4.66 20.24 -24.10
N LEU A 493 6.00 20.25 -24.08
CA LEU A 493 6.84 20.68 -25.19
C LEU A 493 6.64 19.83 -26.44
N GLN A 494 6.41 18.53 -26.29
CA GLN A 494 6.17 17.65 -27.43
C GLN A 494 4.79 17.86 -28.02
N PHE A 495 3.72 17.75 -27.23
CA PHE A 495 2.36 17.68 -27.75
C PHE A 495 1.73 19.04 -28.05
N CYS A 496 2.31 20.15 -27.58
CA CYS A 496 1.84 21.48 -27.98
C CYS A 496 1.91 21.72 -29.50
N ARG A 497 2.71 20.94 -30.25
CA ARG A 497 2.77 20.96 -31.72
C ARG A 497 1.41 20.79 -32.41
N TYR A 498 0.50 20.05 -31.80
CA TYR A 498 -0.85 19.82 -32.33
C TYR A 498 -1.74 21.05 -32.27
N ALA A 499 -1.36 22.10 -31.52
CA ALA A 499 -2.09 23.37 -31.48
C ALA A 499 -2.26 23.97 -32.89
N SER A 500 -1.21 23.91 -33.71
CA SER A 500 -1.25 24.41 -35.08
C SER A 500 -2.23 23.63 -35.97
N LEU A 501 -2.34 22.31 -35.77
CA LEU A 501 -3.28 21.46 -36.50
C LEU A 501 -4.73 21.71 -36.06
N ALA A 502 -4.96 21.96 -34.76
CA ALA A 502 -6.28 22.32 -34.25
C ALA A 502 -6.71 23.70 -34.80
N HIS A 503 -5.79 24.66 -34.82
CA HIS A 503 -6.00 25.97 -35.43
C HIS A 503 -6.31 25.87 -36.94
N ALA A 504 -5.61 25.00 -37.67
CA ALA A 504 -5.87 24.75 -39.08
C ALA A 504 -7.27 24.16 -39.35
N ARG A 505 -7.91 23.54 -38.35
CA ARG A 505 -9.32 23.11 -38.39
C ARG A 505 -10.32 24.21 -37.99
N GLY A 506 -9.85 25.44 -37.80
CA GLY A 506 -10.66 26.62 -37.52
C GLY A 506 -10.97 26.87 -36.05
N ALA A 507 -10.26 26.21 -35.11
CA ALA A 507 -10.37 26.52 -33.70
C ALA A 507 -9.60 27.79 -33.30
N THR A 508 -10.18 28.52 -32.36
CA THR A 508 -9.44 29.45 -31.49
C THR A 508 -8.76 28.61 -30.41
N VAL A 509 -7.44 28.45 -30.49
CA VAL A 509 -6.69 27.58 -29.58
C VAL A 509 -6.17 28.38 -28.39
N LEU A 510 -6.54 27.93 -27.20
CA LEU A 510 -6.02 28.41 -25.92
C LEU A 510 -5.11 27.35 -25.32
N ILE A 511 -4.09 27.76 -24.58
CA ILE A 511 -3.23 26.84 -23.83
C ILE A 511 -3.29 27.18 -22.35
N ASP A 512 -3.48 26.17 -21.52
CA ASP A 512 -3.28 26.20 -20.07
C ASP A 512 -2.01 25.42 -19.74
N ALA A 513 -0.97 26.11 -19.27
CA ALA A 513 0.37 25.56 -19.15
C ALA A 513 1.04 25.91 -17.81
N PRO A 514 2.04 25.11 -17.39
CA PRO A 514 2.88 25.44 -16.27
C PRO A 514 3.61 26.77 -16.49
N ALA A 515 3.72 27.58 -15.43
CA ALA A 515 4.33 28.91 -15.51
C ALA A 515 5.73 28.94 -16.19
N PRO A 516 6.65 27.99 -15.94
CA PRO A 516 7.98 27.99 -16.61
C PRO A 516 7.93 27.81 -18.13
N LEU A 517 6.82 27.33 -18.70
CA LEU A 517 6.65 27.11 -20.14
C LEU A 517 5.81 28.21 -20.81
N ALA A 518 5.09 29.02 -20.05
CA ALA A 518 4.04 29.89 -20.58
C ALA A 518 4.54 30.87 -21.65
N GLU A 519 5.68 31.54 -21.40
CA GLU A 519 6.26 32.49 -22.35
C GLU A 519 6.70 31.81 -23.65
N LEU A 520 7.42 30.68 -23.55
CA LEU A 520 7.89 29.93 -24.71
C LEU A 520 6.73 29.42 -25.57
N LEU A 521 5.68 28.88 -24.94
CA LEU A 521 4.49 28.40 -25.66
C LEU A 521 3.73 29.54 -26.36
N GLY A 522 3.95 30.80 -25.96
CA GLY A 522 3.44 31.97 -26.67
C GLY A 522 4.00 32.13 -28.09
N THR A 523 5.09 31.44 -28.41
CA THR A 523 5.70 31.45 -29.76
C THR A 523 5.04 30.46 -30.73
N LEU A 524 4.12 29.61 -30.25
CA LEU A 524 3.42 28.62 -31.07
C LEU A 524 2.51 29.27 -32.11
N ARG A 525 2.70 28.88 -33.37
CA ARG A 525 1.80 29.27 -34.44
C ARG A 525 0.39 28.71 -34.22
N GLY A 526 -0.62 29.58 -34.30
CA GLY A 526 -2.03 29.21 -34.19
C GLY A 526 -2.59 29.24 -32.76
N VAL A 527 -1.76 29.52 -31.76
CA VAL A 527 -2.22 29.74 -30.38
C VAL A 527 -2.66 31.19 -30.22
N SER A 528 -3.89 31.39 -29.77
CA SER A 528 -4.47 32.73 -29.54
C SER A 528 -4.07 33.31 -28.18
N ARG A 529 -3.94 32.44 -27.17
CA ARG A 529 -3.54 32.85 -25.81
C ARG A 529 -2.97 31.68 -25.02
N VAL A 530 -1.92 31.95 -24.26
CA VAL A 530 -1.41 31.05 -23.22
C VAL A 530 -1.82 31.61 -21.85
N VAL A 531 -2.26 30.73 -20.98
CA VAL A 531 -2.66 30.98 -19.59
C VAL A 531 -1.74 30.16 -18.72
N ALA A 532 -1.11 30.79 -17.74
CA ALA A 532 -0.27 30.10 -16.77
C ALA A 532 -1.14 29.50 -15.65
N ASP A 533 -0.72 28.36 -15.10
CA ASP A 533 -1.39 27.72 -13.96
C ASP A 533 -1.73 28.74 -12.84
N GLY A 534 -2.94 28.62 -12.30
CA GLY A 534 -3.47 29.50 -11.26
C GLY A 534 -4.14 30.79 -11.78
N GLN A 535 -4.01 31.10 -13.07
CA GLN A 535 -4.82 32.14 -13.70
C GLN A 535 -6.17 31.58 -14.15
N PRO A 536 -7.27 32.37 -14.07
CA PRO A 536 -8.57 31.92 -14.54
C PRO A 536 -8.54 31.68 -16.05
N ALA A 537 -8.91 30.46 -16.46
CA ALA A 537 -9.05 30.13 -17.86
C ALA A 537 -10.15 30.99 -18.51
N PRO A 538 -9.94 31.53 -19.73
CA PRO A 538 -11.00 32.15 -20.52
C PRO A 538 -12.15 31.19 -20.79
N THR A 539 -13.29 31.69 -21.26
CA THR A 539 -14.39 30.82 -21.72
C THR A 539 -13.95 30.01 -22.94
N PHE A 540 -14.24 28.72 -22.95
CA PHE A 540 -13.99 27.80 -24.06
C PHE A 540 -15.17 26.85 -24.31
N ASP A 541 -15.26 26.32 -25.53
CA ASP A 541 -16.29 25.34 -25.92
C ASP A 541 -15.87 23.92 -25.54
N PHE A 542 -14.62 23.57 -25.84
CA PHE A 542 -14.04 22.24 -25.61
C PHE A 542 -12.72 22.32 -24.86
N HIS A 543 -12.33 21.24 -24.19
CA HIS A 543 -10.97 21.07 -23.68
C HIS A 543 -10.33 19.78 -24.22
N CYS A 544 -9.01 19.71 -24.28
CA CYS A 544 -8.28 18.50 -24.63
C CYS A 544 -6.96 18.44 -23.84
N PRO A 545 -6.75 17.41 -23.01
CA PRO A 545 -5.46 17.17 -22.39
C PRO A 545 -4.40 16.93 -23.48
N MET A 546 -3.21 17.50 -23.36
CA MET A 546 -2.24 17.45 -24.45
C MET A 546 -1.82 16.02 -24.86
N MET A 547 -1.73 15.09 -23.91
CA MET A 547 -1.45 13.66 -24.16
C MET A 547 -2.60 12.91 -24.87
N SER A 548 -3.80 13.49 -24.95
CA SER A 548 -4.93 12.96 -25.74
C SER A 548 -4.95 13.48 -27.18
N LEU A 549 -4.10 14.45 -27.54
CA LEU A 549 -4.06 14.99 -28.91
C LEU A 549 -3.67 13.93 -29.95
N PRO A 550 -2.68 13.04 -29.70
CA PRO A 550 -2.39 11.98 -30.65
C PRO A 550 -3.59 11.07 -30.94
N PHE A 551 -4.39 10.74 -29.91
CA PHE A 551 -5.64 10.00 -30.05
C PHE A 551 -6.66 10.79 -30.87
N ALA A 552 -6.92 12.06 -30.51
CA ALA A 552 -7.90 12.91 -31.19
C ALA A 552 -7.56 13.17 -32.67
N PHE A 553 -6.28 13.21 -33.01
CA PHE A 553 -5.81 13.36 -34.38
C PHE A 553 -5.61 12.03 -35.12
N ARG A 554 -5.87 10.88 -34.48
CA ARG A 554 -5.63 9.53 -35.03
C ARG A 554 -4.19 9.39 -35.54
N THR A 555 -3.25 9.81 -34.71
CA THR A 555 -1.83 9.81 -35.06
C THR A 555 -1.31 8.39 -35.17
N THR A 556 -0.74 8.08 -36.32
CA THR A 556 0.00 6.86 -36.63
C THR A 556 1.49 7.22 -36.74
N LEU A 557 2.36 6.22 -36.84
CA LEU A 557 3.79 6.47 -37.01
C LEU A 557 4.09 7.35 -38.25
N ASP A 558 3.34 7.15 -39.33
CA ASP A 558 3.49 7.90 -40.60
C ASP A 558 2.87 9.30 -40.57
N THR A 559 2.00 9.58 -39.59
CA THR A 559 1.27 10.85 -39.49
C THR A 559 1.69 11.68 -38.28
N VAL A 560 2.81 11.34 -37.65
CA VAL A 560 3.43 12.17 -36.60
C VAL A 560 3.70 13.56 -37.17
N PRO A 561 3.16 14.65 -36.57
CA PRO A 561 3.47 16.00 -37.01
C PRO A 561 4.91 16.34 -36.63
N SER A 562 5.83 16.17 -37.58
CA SER A 562 7.28 16.28 -37.37
C SER A 562 7.88 17.60 -37.87
N ASP A 563 7.06 18.51 -38.38
CA ASP A 563 7.48 19.84 -38.84
C ASP A 563 8.11 20.64 -37.69
N VAL A 564 9.37 21.03 -37.88
CA VAL A 564 10.17 21.83 -36.94
C VAL A 564 10.86 22.98 -37.67
N PRO A 565 11.14 24.12 -37.00
CA PRO A 565 10.75 24.44 -35.63
C PRO A 565 9.25 24.76 -35.48
N TYR A 566 8.65 24.35 -34.36
CA TYR A 566 7.30 24.79 -33.95
C TYR A 566 7.33 25.68 -32.70
N LEU A 567 8.46 25.74 -31.99
CA LEU A 567 8.76 26.73 -30.95
C LEU A 567 9.92 27.61 -31.42
N HIS A 568 10.01 28.83 -30.91
CA HIS A 568 11.06 29.76 -31.30
C HIS A 568 11.69 30.43 -30.07
N ALA A 569 13.01 30.60 -30.12
CA ALA A 569 13.72 31.42 -29.13
C ALA A 569 13.43 32.91 -29.36
N ASP A 570 13.36 33.68 -28.26
CA ASP A 570 13.31 35.14 -28.37
C ASP A 570 14.62 35.68 -28.96
N PRO A 571 14.59 36.50 -30.04
CA PRO A 571 15.79 36.98 -30.70
C PRO A 571 16.70 37.83 -29.81
N GLN A 572 16.15 38.58 -28.85
CA GLN A 572 16.94 39.44 -27.95
C GLN A 572 17.66 38.61 -26.89
N ARG A 573 16.96 37.66 -26.26
CA ARG A 573 17.57 36.70 -25.33
C ARG A 573 18.67 35.89 -26.02
N ARG A 574 18.41 35.43 -27.24
CA ARG A 574 19.39 34.71 -28.06
C ARG A 574 20.66 35.54 -28.31
N ALA A 575 20.51 36.80 -28.71
CA ALA A 575 21.66 37.69 -28.92
C ALA A 575 22.48 37.88 -27.63
N ALA A 576 21.80 38.05 -26.50
CA ALA A 576 22.47 38.17 -25.20
C ALA A 576 23.21 36.88 -24.80
N TRP A 577 22.69 35.70 -25.16
CA TRP A 577 23.40 34.43 -24.94
C TRP A 577 24.65 34.28 -25.81
N ILE A 578 24.60 34.74 -27.06
CA ILE A 578 25.78 34.77 -27.93
C ILE A 578 26.87 35.61 -27.29
N GLU A 579 26.57 36.83 -26.84
CA GLU A 579 27.54 37.71 -26.19
C GLU A 579 28.16 37.06 -24.93
N ARG A 580 27.33 36.45 -24.08
CA ARG A 580 27.80 35.75 -22.88
C ARG A 580 28.73 34.58 -23.21
N LEU A 581 28.35 33.74 -24.17
CA LEU A 581 29.15 32.59 -24.57
C LEU A 581 30.44 33.03 -25.27
N ASP A 582 30.40 34.03 -26.13
CA ASP A 582 31.60 34.58 -26.80
C ASP A 582 32.61 35.16 -25.81
N ALA A 583 32.15 35.65 -24.65
CA ALA A 583 33.02 36.20 -23.60
C ALA A 583 33.82 35.13 -22.83
N VAL A 584 33.36 33.88 -22.79
CA VAL A 584 33.97 32.80 -21.98
C VAL A 584 34.44 31.60 -22.81
N ALA A 585 33.83 31.36 -23.97
CA ALA A 585 34.14 30.23 -24.82
C ALA A 585 35.29 30.59 -25.78
N PRO A 586 36.28 29.69 -25.97
CA PRO A 586 37.29 29.87 -27.00
C PRO A 586 36.64 29.99 -28.40
N PRO A 587 37.15 30.88 -29.26
CA PRO A 587 36.59 31.06 -30.60
C PRO A 587 36.74 29.77 -31.43
N GLN A 588 35.81 29.55 -32.37
CA GLN A 588 35.81 28.42 -33.31
C GLN A 588 35.75 27.01 -32.67
N ARG A 589 35.44 26.91 -31.38
CA ARG A 589 35.11 25.63 -30.74
C ARG A 589 33.63 25.31 -30.89
N LEU A 590 33.34 24.04 -31.19
CA LEU A 590 31.99 23.48 -31.18
C LEU A 590 31.36 23.68 -29.79
N ARG A 591 30.16 24.26 -29.73
CA ARG A 591 29.40 24.48 -28.49
C ARG A 591 28.39 23.35 -28.29
N VAL A 592 28.55 22.60 -27.19
CA VAL A 592 27.76 21.40 -26.91
C VAL A 592 27.02 21.56 -25.58
N GLY A 593 25.68 21.50 -25.63
CA GLY A 593 24.83 21.51 -24.45
C GLY A 593 24.70 20.13 -23.82
N LEU A 594 24.72 20.03 -22.49
CA LEU A 594 24.63 18.77 -21.74
C LEU A 594 23.49 18.74 -20.72
N ALA A 595 22.73 17.65 -20.69
CA ALA A 595 21.83 17.32 -19.58
C ALA A 595 21.82 15.79 -19.33
N TRP A 596 22.10 15.35 -18.11
CA TRP A 596 22.39 13.93 -17.81
C TRP A 596 21.46 13.31 -16.78
N SER A 597 20.59 14.11 -16.16
CA SER A 597 19.61 13.63 -15.19
C SER A 597 18.29 14.38 -15.27
N GLY A 598 17.20 13.66 -15.05
CA GLY A 598 15.85 14.21 -14.99
C GLY A 598 15.43 14.64 -13.58
N ASN A 599 14.14 14.87 -13.40
CA ASN A 599 13.54 15.08 -12.09
C ASN A 599 13.62 13.79 -11.24
N PRO A 600 14.26 13.82 -10.06
CA PRO A 600 14.38 12.65 -9.17
C PRO A 600 13.04 12.13 -8.63
N GLU A 601 11.99 12.94 -8.63
CA GLU A 601 10.63 12.53 -8.22
C GLU A 601 9.87 11.81 -9.35
N HIS A 602 10.43 11.76 -10.57
CA HIS A 602 9.81 11.03 -11.67
C HIS A 602 9.99 9.51 -11.48
N ALA A 603 8.91 8.74 -11.56
CA ALA A 603 8.93 7.29 -11.29
C ALA A 603 9.98 6.49 -12.09
N ASN A 604 10.24 6.86 -13.35
CA ASN A 604 11.24 6.24 -14.22
C ASN A 604 12.63 6.94 -14.20
N ASP A 605 12.97 7.71 -13.16
CA ASP A 605 14.24 8.47 -13.12
C ASP A 605 15.49 7.58 -13.01
N GLU A 606 15.46 6.58 -12.15
CA GLU A 606 16.60 5.67 -11.94
C GLU A 606 17.03 4.97 -13.24
N ASN A 607 16.08 4.67 -14.15
CA ASN A 607 16.36 4.03 -15.42
C ASN A 607 16.92 4.99 -16.48
N ARG A 608 16.50 6.27 -16.50
CA ARG A 608 16.85 7.20 -17.59
C ARG A 608 17.94 8.21 -17.25
N SER A 609 18.29 8.35 -15.98
CA SER A 609 19.31 9.28 -15.49
C SER A 609 20.63 8.57 -15.22
N MET A 610 21.75 9.27 -15.40
CA MET A 610 23.08 8.78 -15.05
C MET A 610 23.81 9.75 -14.10
N THR A 611 24.98 9.36 -13.63
CA THR A 611 25.87 10.25 -12.87
C THR A 611 26.65 11.13 -13.83
N PHE A 612 27.01 12.34 -13.41
CA PHE A 612 27.86 13.23 -14.20
C PHE A 612 29.25 12.61 -14.42
N ALA A 613 29.78 11.87 -13.44
CA ALA A 613 31.06 11.18 -13.56
C ALA A 613 31.14 10.24 -14.78
N ALA A 614 30.02 9.64 -15.20
CA ALA A 614 29.96 8.81 -16.40
C ALA A 614 30.28 9.59 -17.70
N LEU A 615 30.10 10.92 -17.69
CA LEU A 615 30.41 11.81 -18.82
C LEU A 615 31.87 12.24 -18.90
N ALA A 616 32.73 11.86 -17.95
CA ALA A 616 34.13 12.29 -17.93
C ALA A 616 34.88 12.08 -19.27
N PRO A 617 34.74 10.95 -19.99
CA PRO A 617 35.37 10.78 -21.30
C PRO A 617 34.85 11.73 -22.38
N LEU A 618 33.57 12.14 -22.29
CA LEU A 618 32.93 13.04 -23.25
C LEU A 618 33.40 14.48 -23.06
N VAL A 619 33.39 14.96 -21.81
CA VAL A 619 33.75 16.36 -21.49
C VAL A 619 35.25 16.65 -21.60
N ALA A 620 36.07 15.60 -21.69
CA ALA A 620 37.50 15.71 -21.97
C ALA A 620 37.83 16.04 -23.45
N LEU A 621 36.84 15.98 -24.35
CA LEU A 621 37.03 16.32 -25.76
C LEU A 621 37.21 17.83 -25.95
N ASP A 622 37.88 18.21 -27.04
CA ASP A 622 38.25 19.60 -27.32
C ASP A 622 37.08 20.39 -27.99
N ALA A 623 36.02 20.58 -27.19
CA ALA A 623 34.80 21.34 -27.44
C ALA A 623 34.47 22.24 -26.24
N THR A 624 33.57 23.20 -26.43
CA THR A 624 33.02 24.01 -25.33
C THR A 624 31.75 23.35 -24.84
N PHE A 625 31.77 22.82 -23.62
CA PHE A 625 30.60 22.20 -23.00
C PHE A 625 29.85 23.20 -22.13
N VAL A 626 28.52 23.23 -22.29
CA VAL A 626 27.61 24.10 -21.55
C VAL A 626 26.57 23.22 -20.85
N SER A 627 26.41 23.40 -19.55
CA SER A 627 25.36 22.74 -18.79
C SER A 627 24.00 23.32 -19.14
N LEU A 628 23.07 22.44 -19.51
CA LEU A 628 21.63 22.69 -19.60
C LEU A 628 20.89 22.02 -18.42
N GLN A 629 21.62 21.41 -17.50
CA GLN A 629 21.08 20.79 -16.30
C GLN A 629 20.72 21.90 -15.30
N VAL A 630 19.43 22.04 -15.04
CA VAL A 630 18.93 22.80 -13.88
C VAL A 630 18.95 21.86 -12.68
N GLU A 631 19.47 22.33 -11.54
CA GLU A 631 19.68 21.57 -10.31
C GLU A 631 20.65 20.39 -10.48
N VAL A 632 21.95 20.65 -10.30
CA VAL A 632 22.95 19.58 -10.20
C VAL A 632 22.74 18.81 -8.90
N ARG A 633 22.55 17.49 -9.01
CA ARG A 633 22.34 16.64 -7.84
C ARG A 633 23.56 16.66 -6.91
N PRO A 634 23.39 16.56 -5.59
CA PRO A 634 24.50 16.56 -4.65
C PRO A 634 25.59 15.51 -4.96
N ARG A 635 25.18 14.33 -5.44
CA ARG A 635 26.10 13.24 -5.84
C ARG A 635 27.00 13.58 -7.04
N ASP A 636 26.62 14.57 -7.84
CA ASP A 636 27.28 14.95 -9.09
C ASP A 636 28.09 16.25 -8.95
N ALA A 637 27.89 17.01 -7.85
CA ALA A 637 28.43 18.35 -7.67
C ALA A 637 29.97 18.41 -7.78
N GLU A 638 30.69 17.53 -7.06
CA GLU A 638 32.15 17.50 -7.07
C GLU A 638 32.71 17.20 -8.47
N ALA A 639 32.17 16.17 -9.12
CA ALA A 639 32.61 15.79 -10.47
C ALA A 639 32.27 16.87 -11.51
N PHE A 640 31.12 17.54 -11.36
CA PHE A 640 30.69 18.63 -12.23
C PHE A 640 31.60 19.85 -12.10
N GLU A 641 31.89 20.30 -10.87
CA GLU A 641 32.76 21.44 -10.61
C GLU A 641 34.18 21.21 -11.17
N ALA A 642 34.71 19.99 -11.02
CA ALA A 642 36.04 19.63 -11.52
C ALA A 642 36.15 19.54 -13.06
N SER A 643 35.02 19.52 -13.78
CA SER A 643 34.99 19.20 -15.21
C SER A 643 35.30 20.38 -16.14
N GLY A 644 35.14 21.62 -15.66
CA GLY A 644 35.24 22.82 -16.50
C GLY A 644 34.07 23.03 -17.47
N VAL A 645 32.98 22.26 -17.35
CA VAL A 645 31.73 22.53 -18.07
C VAL A 645 31.16 23.89 -17.62
N LEU A 646 30.82 24.76 -18.58
CA LEU A 646 30.27 26.07 -18.27
C LEU A 646 28.86 25.93 -17.68
N SER A 647 28.59 26.62 -16.57
CA SER A 647 27.27 26.61 -15.93
C SER A 647 26.69 28.02 -15.89
N PHE A 648 25.39 28.13 -16.18
CA PHE A 648 24.60 29.36 -16.11
C PHE A 648 23.26 29.10 -15.40
N GLU A 649 23.27 28.24 -14.38
CA GLU A 649 22.07 27.79 -13.68
C GLU A 649 21.23 28.98 -13.13
N ALA A 650 21.89 30.03 -12.64
CA ALA A 650 21.21 31.21 -12.08
C ALA A 650 20.45 32.03 -13.14
N GLU A 651 20.86 31.93 -14.40
CA GLU A 651 20.26 32.62 -15.55
C GLU A 651 19.11 31.82 -16.18
N LEU A 652 19.08 30.49 -16.04
CA LEU A 652 18.06 29.60 -16.60
C LEU A 652 16.77 29.59 -15.77
N LYS A 653 16.07 30.72 -15.75
CA LYS A 653 14.86 30.95 -14.92
C LYS A 653 13.59 30.33 -15.47
N ASP A 654 13.53 30.11 -16.78
CA ASP A 654 12.37 29.57 -17.49
C ASP A 654 12.81 28.84 -18.78
N PHE A 655 11.86 28.21 -19.47
CA PHE A 655 12.15 27.52 -20.72
C PHE A 655 12.39 28.48 -21.90
N ALA A 656 12.00 29.75 -21.81
CA ALA A 656 12.30 30.73 -22.86
C ALA A 656 13.79 31.16 -22.83
N GLU A 657 14.39 31.33 -21.65
CA GLU A 657 15.85 31.47 -21.47
C GLU A 657 16.58 30.21 -21.93
N THR A 658 16.10 29.04 -21.49
CA THR A 658 16.71 27.76 -21.89
C THR A 658 16.64 27.57 -23.42
N ALA A 659 15.53 27.95 -24.06
CA ALA A 659 15.37 27.90 -25.51
C ALA A 659 16.36 28.83 -26.22
N ALA A 660 16.52 30.05 -25.70
CA ALA A 660 17.45 31.03 -26.24
C ALA A 660 18.89 30.54 -26.14
N LEU A 661 19.29 29.94 -25.01
CA LEU A 661 20.61 29.32 -24.89
C LEU A 661 20.77 28.16 -25.88
N VAL A 662 19.83 27.20 -25.91
CA VAL A 662 19.87 26.04 -26.82
C VAL A 662 20.00 26.43 -28.29
N ASP A 663 19.34 27.51 -28.72
CA ASP A 663 19.39 28.01 -30.10
C ASP A 663 20.75 28.65 -30.50
N THR A 664 21.65 28.87 -29.52
CA THR A 664 23.05 29.28 -29.76
C THR A 664 24.04 28.12 -29.84
N LEU A 665 23.61 26.90 -29.51
CA LEU A 665 24.48 25.72 -29.45
C LEU A 665 24.51 24.97 -30.80
N ASP A 666 25.62 24.32 -31.10
CA ASP A 666 25.81 23.53 -32.33
C ASP A 666 25.24 22.11 -32.23
N LEU A 667 25.12 21.62 -30.99
CA LEU A 667 24.62 20.30 -30.64
C LEU A 667 24.14 20.29 -29.19
N VAL A 668 23.04 19.60 -28.92
CA VAL A 668 22.64 19.20 -27.57
C VAL A 668 22.87 17.70 -27.41
N ILE A 669 23.48 17.26 -26.32
CA ILE A 669 23.59 15.84 -25.97
C ILE A 669 22.93 15.66 -24.61
N ALA A 670 21.86 14.88 -24.55
CA ALA A 670 21.11 14.73 -23.31
C ALA A 670 20.52 13.33 -23.14
N VAL A 671 20.27 12.94 -21.89
CA VAL A 671 19.33 11.84 -21.60
C VAL A 671 17.89 12.32 -21.79
N ASP A 672 16.94 11.38 -21.79
CA ASP A 672 15.51 11.64 -22.02
C ASP A 672 14.91 12.61 -20.97
N THR A 673 14.91 13.90 -21.32
CA THR A 673 14.54 15.04 -20.48
C THR A 673 13.81 16.10 -21.31
N SER A 674 13.21 17.09 -20.64
CA SER A 674 12.58 18.23 -21.31
C SER A 674 13.53 19.00 -22.23
N VAL A 675 14.85 18.96 -21.98
CA VAL A 675 15.87 19.58 -22.84
C VAL A 675 15.92 18.94 -24.23
N VAL A 676 15.74 17.62 -24.33
CA VAL A 676 15.68 16.92 -25.61
C VAL A 676 14.48 17.39 -26.43
N HIS A 677 13.31 17.44 -25.78
CA HIS A 677 12.07 17.88 -26.42
C HIS A 677 12.14 19.35 -26.85
N LEU A 678 12.79 20.20 -26.04
CA LEU A 678 13.02 21.61 -26.37
C LEU A 678 13.93 21.76 -27.59
N ALA A 679 15.10 21.11 -27.61
CA ALA A 679 16.02 21.16 -28.72
C ALA A 679 15.38 20.66 -30.02
N GLY A 680 14.63 19.55 -29.92
CA GLY A 680 13.86 19.01 -31.04
C GLY A 680 12.76 19.97 -31.52
N ALA A 681 12.03 20.62 -30.62
CA ALA A 681 10.99 21.60 -30.97
C ALA A 681 11.53 22.86 -31.68
N LEU A 682 12.76 23.25 -31.35
CA LEU A 682 13.51 24.33 -31.98
C LEU A 682 14.21 23.90 -33.29
N GLY A 683 14.12 22.62 -33.67
CA GLY A 683 14.81 22.08 -34.85
C GLY A 683 16.34 22.04 -34.72
N ARG A 684 16.86 22.07 -33.49
CA ARG A 684 18.31 22.00 -33.23
C ARG A 684 18.82 20.57 -33.28
N PRO A 685 20.06 20.32 -33.75
CA PRO A 685 20.68 19.00 -33.65
C PRO A 685 20.71 18.52 -32.20
N VAL A 686 20.20 17.32 -31.94
CA VAL A 686 20.15 16.73 -30.60
C VAL A 686 20.53 15.26 -30.63
N TRP A 687 21.42 14.85 -29.74
CA TRP A 687 21.76 13.45 -29.50
C TRP A 687 21.13 13.00 -28.20
N VAL A 688 20.36 11.91 -28.26
CA VAL A 688 19.59 11.40 -27.13
C VAL A 688 20.24 10.12 -26.63
N MET A 689 20.63 10.11 -25.36
CA MET A 689 21.19 8.96 -24.67
C MET A 689 20.07 8.23 -23.93
N LEU A 690 19.75 7.02 -24.38
CA LEU A 690 18.58 6.28 -23.97
C LEU A 690 18.95 5.00 -23.21
N PRO A 691 18.17 4.63 -22.18
CA PRO A 691 18.30 3.32 -21.57
C PRO A 691 17.89 2.21 -22.53
N ARG A 692 18.18 0.95 -22.15
CA ARG A 692 17.80 -0.22 -22.96
C ARG A 692 16.30 -0.29 -23.21
N VAL A 693 15.49 -0.04 -22.18
CA VAL A 693 14.03 0.14 -22.30
C VAL A 693 13.74 1.64 -22.26
N PRO A 694 13.66 2.31 -23.43
CA PRO A 694 13.43 3.75 -23.51
C PRO A 694 11.97 4.10 -23.23
N ASP A 695 11.68 5.40 -23.09
CA ASP A 695 10.32 5.88 -23.26
C ASP A 695 9.79 5.55 -24.67
N TRP A 696 8.49 5.31 -24.76
CA TRP A 696 7.83 4.82 -25.97
C TRP A 696 8.01 5.74 -27.18
N ARG A 697 8.24 7.05 -26.97
CA ARG A 697 8.44 8.04 -28.05
C ARG A 697 9.64 7.74 -28.92
N TRP A 698 10.61 7.04 -28.36
CA TRP A 698 11.87 6.75 -29.02
C TRP A 698 11.84 5.43 -29.79
N LEU A 699 10.85 4.54 -29.57
CA LEU A 699 10.80 3.20 -30.17
C LEU A 699 12.07 2.36 -29.85
N LEU A 700 12.26 1.18 -30.44
CA LEU A 700 13.34 0.25 -30.08
C LEU A 700 14.47 0.16 -31.10
N GLU A 701 14.14 -0.07 -32.37
CA GLU A 701 15.10 -0.50 -33.40
C GLU A 701 15.42 0.62 -34.40
N ARG A 702 15.80 1.79 -33.87
CA ARG A 702 16.16 2.95 -34.68
C ARG A 702 17.07 3.93 -33.96
N ASP A 703 17.88 4.62 -34.76
CA ASP A 703 18.77 5.71 -34.38
C ASP A 703 18.21 7.10 -34.77
N ASP A 704 17.03 7.16 -35.39
CA ASP A 704 16.29 8.37 -35.72
C ASP A 704 15.02 8.54 -34.86
N SER A 705 14.38 9.71 -34.93
CA SER A 705 13.13 9.98 -34.22
C SER A 705 12.01 10.39 -35.19
N PRO A 706 10.83 9.73 -35.16
CA PRO A 706 9.68 10.18 -35.94
C PRO A 706 9.13 11.52 -35.44
N TRP A 707 9.42 11.88 -34.19
CA TRP A 707 8.95 13.13 -33.56
C TRP A 707 9.89 14.30 -33.79
N TYR A 708 11.19 14.05 -33.95
CA TYR A 708 12.24 15.06 -34.03
C TYR A 708 13.23 14.72 -35.15
N PRO A 709 13.05 15.28 -36.36
CA PRO A 709 13.92 14.98 -37.49
C PRO A 709 15.41 15.32 -37.27
N SER A 710 15.72 16.21 -36.32
CA SER A 710 17.08 16.61 -35.95
C SER A 710 17.72 15.72 -34.88
N ALA A 711 17.03 14.69 -34.40
CA ALA A 711 17.49 13.82 -33.32
C ALA A 711 18.30 12.62 -33.84
N THR A 712 19.37 12.27 -33.12
CA THR A 712 20.10 11.01 -33.26
C THR A 712 20.05 10.26 -31.94
N LEU A 713 19.70 8.97 -31.96
CA LEU A 713 19.45 8.18 -30.76
C LEU A 713 20.60 7.20 -30.51
N PHE A 714 21.09 7.18 -29.27
CA PHE A 714 22.06 6.22 -28.77
C PHE A 714 21.40 5.41 -27.66
N ARG A 715 21.46 4.07 -27.71
CA ARG A 715 20.78 3.18 -26.74
C ARG A 715 21.73 2.25 -26.04
N GLN A 716 21.50 2.00 -24.76
CA GLN A 716 22.29 1.03 -24.01
C GLN A 716 22.21 -0.36 -24.63
N GLY A 717 23.35 -1.05 -24.67
CA GLY A 717 23.40 -2.45 -25.07
C GLY A 717 22.91 -3.37 -23.94
N LEU A 718 23.27 -3.06 -22.70
CA LEU A 718 22.83 -3.78 -21.51
C LEU A 718 22.08 -2.81 -20.56
N PRO A 719 21.04 -3.26 -19.84
CA PRO A 719 20.32 -2.39 -18.92
C PRO A 719 21.25 -1.78 -17.86
N GLY A 720 21.32 -0.45 -17.79
CA GLY A 720 22.16 0.29 -16.83
C GLY A 720 23.61 0.55 -17.27
N ASP A 721 24.05 0.02 -18.43
CA ASP A 721 25.42 0.20 -18.95
C ASP A 721 25.58 1.55 -19.67
N TRP A 722 25.52 2.63 -18.87
CA TRP A 722 25.82 3.99 -19.29
C TRP A 722 27.27 4.17 -19.78
N PRO A 723 28.30 3.61 -19.12
CA PRO A 723 29.69 3.80 -19.57
C PRO A 723 29.93 3.35 -21.02
N ALA A 724 29.44 2.16 -21.41
CA ALA A 724 29.60 1.69 -22.79
C ALA A 724 28.86 2.57 -23.81
N LEU A 725 27.70 3.11 -23.43
CA LEU A 725 26.95 4.05 -24.26
C LEU A 725 27.69 5.38 -24.42
N VAL A 726 28.16 5.97 -23.32
CA VAL A 726 28.93 7.22 -23.36
C VAL A 726 30.17 7.07 -24.22
N GLY A 727 30.86 5.93 -24.16
CA GLY A 727 31.99 5.64 -25.06
C GLY A 727 31.65 5.81 -26.54
N ARG A 728 30.51 5.27 -27.00
CA ARG A 728 30.05 5.43 -28.40
C ARG A 728 29.68 6.88 -28.74
N VAL A 729 29.07 7.59 -27.79
CA VAL A 729 28.74 9.02 -27.96
C VAL A 729 30.02 9.87 -28.06
N THR A 730 31.03 9.56 -27.25
CA THR A 730 32.35 10.22 -27.27
C THR A 730 33.05 10.01 -28.62
N GLU A 731 33.04 8.78 -29.15
CA GLU A 731 33.60 8.49 -30.48
C GLU A 731 32.91 9.29 -31.59
N ALA A 732 31.58 9.33 -31.56
CA ALA A 732 30.78 10.11 -32.50
C ALA A 732 31.06 11.62 -32.39
N LEU A 733 31.14 12.16 -31.17
CA LEU A 733 31.42 13.57 -30.95
C LEU A 733 32.83 13.94 -31.42
N ALA A 734 33.82 13.10 -31.14
CA ALA A 734 35.19 13.31 -31.61
C ALA A 734 35.26 13.38 -33.15
N ALA A 735 34.46 12.56 -33.85
CA ALA A 735 34.33 12.66 -35.30
C ALA A 735 33.70 13.99 -35.75
N ARG A 736 32.62 14.43 -35.09
CA ARG A 736 31.97 15.72 -35.38
C ARG A 736 32.90 16.92 -35.14
N ILE A 737 33.69 16.91 -34.06
CA ILE A 737 34.67 17.96 -33.76
C ILE A 737 35.72 18.06 -34.88
N ARG A 738 36.23 16.92 -35.39
CA ARG A 738 37.18 16.92 -36.51
C ARG A 738 36.57 17.55 -37.77
N THR A 739 35.32 17.23 -38.09
CA THR A 739 34.61 17.82 -39.22
C THR A 739 34.39 19.32 -39.04
N HIS A 740 33.97 19.76 -37.85
CA HIS A 740 33.75 21.19 -37.55
C HIS A 740 35.02 22.01 -37.77
N ARG A 741 36.17 21.53 -37.31
CA ARG A 741 37.48 22.19 -37.52
C ARG A 741 37.93 22.25 -38.97
N ALA A 742 37.49 21.30 -39.79
CA ALA A 742 37.80 21.33 -41.22
C ALA A 742 36.97 22.37 -41.98
N THR A 743 35.85 22.83 -41.39
CA THR A 743 34.90 23.76 -42.01
C THR A 743 34.90 25.18 -41.41
N ALA A 744 35.44 25.34 -40.20
CA ALA A 744 35.59 26.62 -39.50
C ALA A 744 36.95 27.26 -39.79
#